data_AF-A0A2K9VRI5-F1
#
_entry.id   AF-A0A2K9VRI5-F1
#
_cell.length_a   1.000
_cell.length_b   1.000
_cell.length_c   1.000
_cell.angle_alpha   90.00
_cell.angle_beta   90.00
_cell.angle_gamma   90.00
#
_symmetry.space_group_name_H-M   'P 1'
#
loop_
_entity.id
_entity.type
_entity.pdbx_description
1 polymer ?
#
loop_
_entity_poly.entity_id
_entity_poly.type
_entity_poly.pdbx_seq_one_letter_code
_entity_poly.pdbx_strand_id
1 'polypeptide(L)'
;MKSHFNFKKSHLRITTALLSSVSGLSYADSITDKLEFSKSDSIISDRVFYQIGGGMGYMAPPSRGNTKVVDLGIGWKANLTCGNFDIKTTIKNDLNGLKDGFKDLMGNVIDSAKGAVASMPAMVLQRANPQLYDLLTNGMYQGKLDFNRLKTSCEEMSKVLADHTLGGKWGQAADLESYKQITSSQPDAKQAQKDLEDKKGKDGRVWIGGQKKGGENQEAINVVGDVVKAGFNLLNKRNALDTSTISGSSCDGNLCQTWDNPQTAADFLTKIIGEQSISTCKEDCGTKTSSKAGVGLSPEIEEEHVRTIVKLENVLNMDVPKAELLADLSSTTVPVTRGLIESLRDDPDVEVLSQRLSAEIATSKIMEKMLLARRAVLAGMREPNVAQNADAQVELERVLNIIDREISQVKLEMDMQKMITGNTASVILQSKSEREALAGAHSLSQDSLDKRVQGLENGNVALTDLEAGSNINLSRRNIALSIPNIPNVAALIPNLPNRGGSGVGGNFPSLAQISGSTMDQATGLLRNFEGFISKAQWDVNAHRVGYGSDTITRADGTIVKVTKDTVITKEDAERDLARRTAIFANNVRKELGDSNWNALPPNAQAVLVSYAYNYGSLAKTKSVLDAARRSAQSGDMNALATAIRNRQVDNNGINARRRNQEADYILGKN
;
A
#
# COMPACT_ATOMS: atom_id res chain seq x y z
N MET A 1 36.82 -8.11 -81.58
CA MET A 1 36.45 -7.04 -82.52
C MET A 1 36.56 -5.70 -81.80
N LYS A 2 37.45 -4.82 -82.26
CA LYS A 2 37.52 -3.41 -81.87
C LYS A 2 36.40 -2.66 -82.59
N SER A 3 35.75 -1.70 -81.93
CA SER A 3 35.45 -0.39 -82.55
C SER A 3 35.12 0.64 -81.48
N HIS A 4 35.88 1.73 -81.52
CA HIS A 4 35.74 2.96 -80.76
C HIS A 4 34.67 3.88 -81.36
N PHE A 5 34.17 4.87 -80.60
CA PHE A 5 34.30 6.32 -80.84
C PHE A 5 33.50 7.11 -79.78
N ASN A 6 33.70 8.41 -79.50
CA ASN A 6 34.82 9.11 -78.85
C ASN A 6 34.28 10.48 -78.32
N PHE A 7 34.99 11.14 -77.40
CA PHE A 7 34.89 12.57 -76.99
C PHE A 7 33.65 13.03 -76.15
N LYS A 8 33.71 13.92 -75.14
CA LYS A 8 34.72 14.90 -74.65
C LYS A 8 34.41 15.37 -73.19
N LYS A 9 35.43 15.77 -72.41
CA LYS A 9 35.33 16.39 -71.06
C LYS A 9 34.94 17.87 -71.13
N SER A 10 34.15 18.37 -70.16
CA SER A 10 34.32 19.71 -69.58
C SER A 10 33.72 19.80 -68.15
N HIS A 11 34.29 20.69 -67.35
CA HIS A 11 34.35 20.73 -65.89
C HIS A 11 33.09 21.27 -65.19
N LEU A 12 32.78 20.82 -63.95
CA LEU A 12 32.46 21.74 -62.83
C LEU A 12 32.42 21.09 -61.42
N ARG A 13 33.37 21.54 -60.59
CA ARG A 13 33.36 21.79 -59.13
C ARG A 13 32.75 20.75 -58.15
N ILE A 14 33.66 20.11 -57.43
CA ILE A 14 33.45 19.43 -56.15
C ILE A 14 33.17 20.47 -55.06
N THR A 15 32.05 20.34 -54.36
CA THR A 15 31.86 20.90 -53.01
C THR A 15 31.49 19.75 -52.08
N THR A 16 32.41 19.42 -51.18
CA THR A 16 32.30 18.37 -50.18
C THR A 16 31.55 18.95 -48.98
N ALA A 17 30.28 18.59 -48.80
CA ALA A 17 29.56 18.80 -47.55
C ALA A 17 29.51 17.47 -46.79
N LEU A 18 30.17 17.43 -45.62
CA LEU A 18 30.05 16.34 -44.66
C LEU A 18 28.58 16.24 -44.20
N LEU A 19 27.88 15.17 -44.59
CA LEU A 19 26.75 14.66 -43.82
C LEU A 19 27.26 13.57 -42.88
N SER A 20 27.41 13.93 -41.60
CA SER A 20 27.45 12.97 -40.50
C SER A 20 26.06 12.37 -40.34
N SER A 21 25.86 11.16 -40.88
CA SER A 21 24.71 10.31 -40.62
C SER A 21 24.72 9.86 -39.15
N VAL A 22 24.00 10.57 -38.29
CA VAL A 22 23.56 10.02 -37.00
C VAL A 22 22.38 9.11 -37.30
N SER A 23 22.63 7.81 -37.40
CA SER A 23 21.61 6.78 -37.37
C SER A 23 21.01 6.72 -35.97
N GLY A 24 19.99 7.55 -35.73
CA GLY A 24 19.08 7.40 -34.61
C GLY A 24 18.17 6.20 -34.87
N LEU A 25 18.40 5.12 -34.13
CA LEU A 25 17.47 3.99 -34.01
C LEU A 25 16.11 4.53 -33.55
N SER A 26 15.17 4.66 -34.48
CA SER A 26 13.77 4.93 -34.16
C SER A 26 13.18 3.66 -33.56
N TYR A 27 12.99 3.66 -32.24
CA TYR A 27 12.16 2.66 -31.58
C TYR A 27 10.72 2.81 -32.09
N ALA A 28 10.09 1.67 -32.32
CA ALA A 28 8.79 1.53 -32.96
C ALA A 28 7.70 2.38 -32.30
N ASP A 29 7.06 3.21 -33.13
CA ASP A 29 5.78 3.87 -32.88
C ASP A 29 4.71 2.78 -32.67
N SER A 30 4.44 2.41 -31.43
CA SER A 30 3.39 1.45 -31.12
C SER A 30 2.03 2.14 -31.23
N ILE A 31 1.11 1.58 -32.01
CA ILE A 31 -0.29 2.04 -32.17
C ILE A 31 -1.01 2.17 -30.79
N THR A 32 -0.48 1.55 -29.74
CA THR A 32 -0.94 1.64 -28.35
C THR A 32 -0.70 2.99 -27.68
N ASP A 33 0.34 3.75 -28.04
CA ASP A 33 0.52 5.13 -27.52
C ASP A 33 -0.55 6.08 -28.10
N LYS A 34 -1.09 5.76 -29.28
CA LYS A 34 -2.19 6.52 -29.91
C LYS A 34 -3.58 6.15 -29.39
N LEU A 35 -3.70 5.06 -28.62
CA LEU A 35 -4.94 4.65 -27.95
C LEU A 35 -5.06 5.21 -26.54
N GLU A 36 -3.97 5.74 -25.98
CA GLU A 36 -4.03 6.66 -24.85
C GLU A 36 -4.41 8.03 -25.40
N PHE A 37 -5.71 8.32 -25.44
CA PHE A 37 -6.18 9.69 -25.65
C PHE A 37 -5.46 10.56 -24.63
N SER A 38 -4.49 11.36 -25.10
CA SER A 38 -3.61 12.11 -24.22
C SER A 38 -4.48 12.99 -23.33
N LYS A 39 -4.47 12.70 -22.02
CA LYS A 39 -5.36 13.33 -21.03
C LYS A 39 -5.20 14.86 -20.94
N SER A 40 -4.23 15.44 -21.65
CA SER A 40 -3.81 16.84 -21.53
C SER A 40 -3.58 17.60 -22.85
N ASP A 41 -3.61 16.97 -24.03
CA ASP A 41 -3.30 17.66 -25.30
C ASP A 41 -4.52 17.83 -26.24
N SER A 42 -4.66 19.06 -26.73
CA SER A 42 -5.55 19.58 -27.78
C SER A 42 -6.95 18.95 -27.89
N ILE A 43 -7.76 19.08 -26.84
CA ILE A 43 -9.21 18.93 -26.96
C ILE A 43 -9.73 20.18 -27.66
N ILE A 44 -10.31 20.03 -28.86
CA ILE A 44 -10.81 21.15 -29.67
C ILE A 44 -11.94 21.89 -28.95
N SER A 45 -12.74 21.20 -28.14
CA SER A 45 -13.80 21.81 -27.32
C SER A 45 -13.96 21.10 -25.99
N ASP A 46 -13.55 21.75 -24.89
CA ASP A 46 -13.77 21.24 -23.53
C ASP A 46 -15.27 21.03 -23.27
N ARG A 47 -16.14 21.91 -23.78
CA ARG A 47 -17.60 21.79 -23.60
C ARG A 47 -18.15 20.48 -24.15
N VAL A 48 -17.81 20.14 -25.40
CA VAL A 48 -18.26 18.87 -26.01
C VAL A 48 -17.65 17.69 -25.25
N PHE A 49 -16.37 17.79 -24.91
CA PHE A 49 -15.63 16.75 -24.20
C PHE A 49 -16.25 16.37 -22.85
N TYR A 50 -16.62 17.35 -22.02
CA TYR A 50 -17.28 17.07 -20.73
C TYR A 50 -18.77 16.72 -20.87
N GLN A 51 -19.46 17.20 -21.92
CA GLN A 51 -20.86 16.83 -22.20
C GLN A 51 -21.01 15.35 -22.59
N ILE A 52 -20.01 14.77 -23.26
CA ILE A 52 -19.99 13.32 -23.58
C ILE A 52 -19.43 12.45 -22.46
N GLY A 53 -19.17 13.03 -21.28
CA GLY A 53 -18.71 12.33 -20.08
C GLY A 53 -17.21 12.44 -19.79
N GLY A 54 -16.42 13.03 -20.69
CA GLY A 54 -14.97 13.20 -20.53
C GLY A 54 -14.19 11.88 -20.56
N GLY A 55 -12.92 11.96 -20.95
CA GLY A 55 -11.96 10.85 -20.86
C GLY A 55 -12.31 9.66 -21.77
N MET A 56 -11.75 8.49 -21.49
CA MET A 56 -12.06 7.27 -22.24
C MET A 56 -13.30 6.61 -21.63
N GLY A 57 -14.26 6.20 -22.47
CA GLY A 57 -15.51 5.53 -22.03
C GLY A 57 -15.33 4.15 -21.39
N TYR A 58 -14.09 3.73 -21.13
CA TYR A 58 -13.75 2.49 -20.45
C TYR A 58 -12.51 2.70 -19.57
N MET A 59 -12.41 1.92 -18.50
CA MET A 59 -11.20 1.91 -17.66
C MET A 59 -10.06 1.18 -18.34
N ALA A 60 -8.86 1.73 -18.24
CA ALA A 60 -7.64 1.05 -18.66
C ALA A 60 -7.53 -0.34 -18.01
N PRO A 61 -7.02 -1.36 -18.75
CA PRO A 61 -6.86 -2.70 -18.21
C PRO A 61 -5.86 -2.71 -17.04
N PRO A 62 -6.01 -3.62 -16.06
CA PRO A 62 -5.08 -3.72 -14.93
C PRO A 62 -3.63 -3.95 -15.36
N SER A 63 -3.45 -4.79 -16.38
CA SER A 63 -2.18 -5.00 -17.06
C SER A 63 -2.41 -5.15 -18.56
N ARG A 64 -1.42 -4.77 -19.38
CA ARG A 64 -1.48 -5.01 -20.84
C ARG A 64 -0.69 -6.26 -21.21
N GLY A 65 -1.09 -6.93 -22.27
CA GLY A 65 -0.49 -8.18 -22.75
C GLY A 65 -0.99 -9.45 -22.05
N ASN A 66 -0.59 -10.61 -22.60
CA ASN A 66 -1.08 -11.90 -22.14
C ASN A 66 -0.55 -12.24 -20.74
N THR A 67 -1.44 -12.60 -19.83
CA THR A 67 -1.07 -13.19 -18.53
C THR A 67 -0.38 -14.53 -18.77
N LYS A 68 0.71 -14.81 -18.06
CA LYS A 68 1.33 -16.14 -18.10
C LYS A 68 0.29 -17.14 -17.59
N VAL A 69 -0.06 -18.12 -18.44
CA VAL A 69 -0.76 -19.31 -17.97
C VAL A 69 0.16 -19.95 -16.95
N VAL A 70 -0.26 -19.97 -15.68
CA VAL A 70 0.37 -20.84 -14.70
C VAL A 70 -0.09 -22.24 -15.05
N ASP A 71 0.58 -22.83 -16.05
CA ASP A 71 0.26 -24.14 -16.56
C ASP A 71 0.82 -25.14 -15.55
N LEU A 72 -0.06 -25.67 -14.71
CA LEU A 72 0.33 -26.75 -13.84
C LEU A 72 -0.01 -28.05 -14.55
N GLY A 73 1.05 -28.78 -14.91
CA GLY A 73 1.00 -29.97 -15.74
C GLY A 73 -0.01 -31.02 -15.28
N ILE A 74 -0.24 -31.98 -16.18
CA ILE A 74 -1.20 -33.09 -16.11
C ILE A 74 -0.97 -33.92 -14.83
N GLY A 75 -1.54 -33.45 -13.73
CA GLY A 75 -1.54 -34.06 -12.39
C GLY A 75 -2.57 -33.40 -11.45
N TRP A 76 -3.32 -32.42 -11.97
CA TRP A 76 -4.25 -31.54 -11.25
C TRP A 76 -5.59 -32.16 -10.85
N LYS A 77 -5.76 -33.47 -11.10
CA LYS A 77 -6.89 -34.27 -10.62
C LYS A 77 -6.39 -35.35 -9.67
N ALA A 78 -5.91 -34.98 -8.48
CA ALA A 78 -5.54 -35.96 -7.46
C ALA A 78 -5.67 -35.44 -6.01
N ASN A 79 -6.65 -34.56 -5.75
CA ASN A 79 -7.03 -34.21 -4.38
C ASN A 79 -8.41 -34.77 -4.01
N LEU A 80 -8.65 -36.03 -4.40
CA LEU A 80 -9.70 -36.83 -3.77
C LEU A 80 -9.25 -37.16 -2.36
N THR A 81 -10.09 -36.81 -1.40
CA THR A 81 -9.79 -36.42 -0.03
C THR A 81 -9.29 -37.52 0.91
N CYS A 82 -9.00 -38.73 0.42
CA CYS A 82 -8.50 -39.86 1.21
C CYS A 82 -7.67 -40.82 0.31
N GLY A 83 -6.47 -40.41 -0.11
CA GLY A 83 -5.69 -41.06 -1.18
C GLY A 83 -4.75 -42.19 -0.75
N ASN A 84 -5.00 -43.38 -1.34
CA ASN A 84 -4.14 -44.55 -1.61
C ASN A 84 -3.32 -45.18 -0.46
N PHE A 85 -3.99 -46.01 0.35
CA PHE A 85 -3.34 -46.82 1.39
C PHE A 85 -2.81 -48.16 0.82
N ASP A 86 -1.51 -48.44 0.99
CA ASP A 86 -0.91 -49.72 0.61
C ASP A 86 -1.02 -50.75 1.74
N ILE A 87 -2.00 -51.65 1.59
CA ILE A 87 -2.28 -52.78 2.50
C ILE A 87 -1.05 -53.68 2.75
N LYS A 88 -0.08 -53.74 1.84
CA LYS A 88 1.11 -54.61 2.01
C LYS A 88 2.05 -54.15 3.11
N THR A 89 2.04 -52.87 3.47
CA THR A 89 3.02 -52.30 4.42
C THR A 89 2.51 -52.28 5.85
N THR A 90 1.20 -52.07 6.06
CA THR A 90 0.54 -52.18 7.38
C THR A 90 0.69 -53.60 7.96
N ILE A 91 0.52 -54.64 7.13
CA ILE A 91 0.68 -56.04 7.54
C ILE A 91 2.15 -56.39 7.87
N LYS A 92 3.12 -55.68 7.26
CA LYS A 92 4.55 -55.95 7.45
C LYS A 92 5.09 -55.39 8.76
N ASN A 93 4.45 -54.36 9.33
CA ASN A 93 4.87 -53.73 10.58
C ASN A 93 4.20 -54.37 11.80
N ASP A 94 2.96 -54.85 11.69
CA ASP A 94 2.29 -55.64 12.74
C ASP A 94 2.96 -57.00 13.01
N LEU A 95 3.82 -57.47 12.10
CA LEU A 95 4.53 -58.75 12.22
C LEU A 95 6.01 -58.61 12.61
N ASN A 96 6.54 -57.39 12.76
CA ASN A 96 7.93 -57.17 13.21
C ASN A 96 8.10 -57.21 14.74
N GLY A 97 6.99 -57.27 15.50
CA GLY A 97 6.99 -57.50 16.95
C GLY A 97 7.16 -58.96 17.40
N LEU A 98 7.34 -59.90 16.47
CA LEU A 98 7.36 -61.36 16.71
C LEU A 98 8.63 -62.05 16.17
N LYS A 99 9.77 -61.35 16.13
CA LYS A 99 10.94 -61.79 15.35
C LYS A 99 11.87 -62.82 16.01
N ASP A 100 11.64 -63.22 17.27
CA ASP A 100 12.51 -64.19 17.96
C ASP A 100 11.92 -65.61 18.09
N GLY A 101 10.66 -65.82 17.71
CA GLY A 101 10.00 -67.14 17.81
C GLY A 101 10.00 -68.01 16.55
N PHE A 102 10.38 -67.47 15.39
CA PHE A 102 10.22 -68.15 14.09
C PHE A 102 11.50 -68.80 13.55
N LYS A 103 12.67 -68.56 14.17
CA LYS A 103 13.96 -69.14 13.74
C LYS A 103 14.18 -70.59 14.18
N ASP A 104 13.54 -71.04 15.26
CA ASP A 104 13.70 -72.40 15.77
C ASP A 104 12.75 -73.44 15.15
N LEU A 105 11.72 -73.00 14.39
CA LEU A 105 10.73 -73.91 13.81
C LEU A 105 10.94 -74.24 12.32
N MET A 106 12.00 -73.70 11.71
CA MET A 106 12.28 -73.85 10.27
C MET A 106 13.44 -74.81 9.94
N GLY A 107 13.93 -75.58 10.93
CA GLY A 107 14.99 -76.57 10.73
C GLY A 107 14.54 -77.96 10.27
N ASN A 108 13.27 -78.34 10.48
CA ASN A 108 12.82 -79.73 10.31
C ASN A 108 11.58 -79.92 9.40
N VAL A 109 11.20 -78.93 8.59
CA VAL A 109 10.03 -79.03 7.68
C VAL A 109 10.42 -78.64 6.25
N ILE A 110 11.42 -79.31 5.69
CA ILE A 110 11.79 -79.14 4.26
C ILE A 110 11.76 -80.46 3.46
N ASP A 111 11.55 -81.63 4.09
CA ASP A 111 11.51 -82.91 3.36
C ASP A 111 10.12 -83.57 3.23
N SER A 112 9.04 -82.83 3.47
CA SER A 112 7.68 -83.39 3.36
C SER A 112 6.80 -82.62 2.37
N ALA A 113 6.41 -83.31 1.31
CA ALA A 113 5.25 -83.04 0.44
C ALA A 113 5.44 -82.10 -0.77
N LYS A 114 6.13 -82.63 -1.78
CA LYS A 114 5.69 -82.48 -3.17
C LYS A 114 4.45 -83.36 -3.39
N GLY A 115 3.27 -82.76 -3.56
CA GLY A 115 2.10 -83.40 -4.16
C GLY A 115 0.79 -83.20 -3.40
N ALA A 116 -0.20 -82.68 -4.13
CA ALA A 116 -1.65 -82.75 -3.89
C ALA A 116 -2.37 -81.61 -3.09
N VAL A 117 -3.16 -80.84 -3.87
CA VAL A 117 -4.57 -80.44 -3.63
C VAL A 117 -4.90 -79.25 -2.68
N ALA A 118 -4.87 -78.05 -3.26
CA ALA A 118 -5.94 -77.05 -3.43
C ALA A 118 -7.10 -76.78 -2.42
N SER A 119 -7.14 -77.24 -1.16
CA SER A 119 -8.18 -76.71 -0.22
C SER A 119 -7.86 -76.72 1.28
N MET A 120 -6.61 -76.85 1.70
CA MET A 120 -6.28 -76.77 3.13
C MET A 120 -5.05 -75.93 3.45
N PRO A 121 -5.21 -74.60 3.59
CA PRO A 121 -4.34 -73.82 4.47
C PRO A 121 -4.99 -73.57 5.84
N ALA A 122 -6.30 -73.26 5.88
CA ALA A 122 -6.98 -72.87 7.12
C ALA A 122 -7.15 -74.02 8.12
N MET A 123 -7.62 -75.19 7.66
CA MET A 123 -7.94 -76.33 8.55
C MET A 123 -6.70 -77.11 9.02
N VAL A 124 -5.60 -77.08 8.25
CA VAL A 124 -4.32 -77.70 8.61
C VAL A 124 -3.55 -76.83 9.60
N LEU A 125 -3.54 -75.50 9.45
CA LEU A 125 -2.97 -74.59 10.45
C LEU A 125 -3.71 -74.66 11.80
N GLN A 126 -5.03 -74.82 11.79
CA GLN A 126 -5.85 -74.93 13.00
C GLN A 126 -5.50 -76.17 13.83
N ARG A 127 -5.06 -77.26 13.19
CA ARG A 127 -4.61 -78.50 13.87
C ARG A 127 -3.14 -78.50 14.24
N ALA A 128 -2.27 -77.87 13.44
CA ALA A 128 -0.83 -77.88 13.67
C ALA A 128 -0.38 -76.85 14.71
N ASN A 129 -1.03 -75.67 14.76
CA ASN A 129 -0.76 -74.66 15.76
C ASN A 129 -1.99 -73.74 15.94
N PRO A 130 -2.94 -74.11 16.81
CA PRO A 130 -4.18 -73.35 17.00
C PRO A 130 -3.93 -71.90 17.46
N GLN A 131 -2.80 -71.62 18.15
CA GLN A 131 -2.40 -70.27 18.55
C GLN A 131 -1.95 -69.40 17.35
N LEU A 132 -1.30 -69.99 16.33
CA LEU A 132 -0.90 -69.28 15.12
C LEU A 132 -2.11 -69.00 14.21
N TYR A 133 -3.09 -69.91 14.15
CA TYR A 133 -4.34 -69.67 13.43
C TYR A 133 -5.16 -68.56 14.08
N ASP A 134 -5.26 -68.54 15.41
CA ASP A 134 -5.93 -67.46 16.15
C ASP A 134 -5.18 -66.12 15.99
N LEU A 135 -3.84 -66.13 15.97
CA LEU A 135 -3.02 -64.96 15.69
C LEU A 135 -3.18 -64.41 14.26
N LEU A 136 -3.23 -65.29 13.25
CA LEU A 136 -3.43 -64.89 11.85
C LEU A 136 -4.86 -64.43 11.57
N THR A 137 -5.84 -65.04 12.23
CA THR A 137 -7.26 -64.69 12.06
C THR A 137 -7.57 -63.40 12.83
N ASN A 138 -7.14 -63.27 14.08
CA ASN A 138 -7.37 -62.05 14.87
C ASN A 138 -6.47 -60.88 14.45
N GLY A 139 -5.20 -61.12 14.06
CA GLY A 139 -4.28 -60.09 13.59
C GLY A 139 -4.67 -59.50 12.24
N MET A 140 -5.12 -60.33 11.29
CA MET A 140 -5.63 -59.86 9.99
C MET A 140 -6.98 -59.12 10.15
N TYR A 141 -7.85 -59.58 11.06
CA TYR A 141 -9.09 -58.87 11.37
C TYR A 141 -8.85 -57.51 12.04
N GLN A 142 -7.88 -57.42 12.97
CA GLN A 142 -7.49 -56.16 13.60
C GLN A 142 -6.88 -55.19 12.59
N GLY A 143 -5.97 -55.63 11.72
CA GLY A 143 -5.42 -54.80 10.65
C GLY A 143 -6.50 -54.29 9.67
N LYS A 144 -7.51 -55.10 9.36
CA LYS A 144 -8.68 -54.68 8.54
C LYS A 144 -9.59 -53.71 9.29
N LEU A 145 -9.78 -53.90 10.60
CA LEU A 145 -10.56 -53.00 11.45
C LEU A 145 -9.87 -51.64 11.62
N ASP A 146 -8.56 -51.64 11.82
CA ASP A 146 -7.76 -50.43 11.97
C ASP A 146 -7.63 -49.69 10.64
N PHE A 147 -7.51 -50.40 9.52
CA PHE A 147 -7.62 -49.82 8.17
C PHE A 147 -9.02 -49.23 7.90
N ASN A 148 -10.09 -49.95 8.28
CA ASN A 148 -11.46 -49.44 8.13
C ASN A 148 -11.72 -48.25 9.05
N ARG A 149 -11.15 -48.21 10.26
CA ARG A 149 -11.17 -47.03 11.15
C ARG A 149 -10.37 -45.87 10.57
N LEU A 150 -9.24 -46.12 9.92
CA LEU A 150 -8.41 -45.11 9.24
C LEU A 150 -9.17 -44.46 8.06
N LYS A 151 -9.93 -45.26 7.31
CA LYS A 151 -10.82 -44.77 6.25
C LYS A 151 -12.04 -44.05 6.82
N THR A 152 -12.69 -44.63 7.83
CA THR A 152 -13.88 -44.05 8.47
C THR A 152 -13.55 -42.72 9.14
N SER A 153 -12.39 -42.59 9.79
CA SER A 153 -11.96 -41.31 10.40
C SER A 153 -11.72 -40.22 9.34
N CYS A 154 -11.19 -40.56 8.17
CA CYS A 154 -11.09 -39.63 7.05
C CYS A 154 -12.48 -39.20 6.53
N GLU A 155 -13.39 -40.16 6.36
CA GLU A 155 -14.78 -39.90 5.95
C GLU A 155 -15.57 -39.10 7.01
N GLU A 156 -15.35 -39.37 8.29
CA GLU A 156 -15.97 -38.69 9.43
C GLU A 156 -15.44 -37.26 9.58
N MET A 157 -14.13 -37.05 9.48
CA MET A 157 -13.54 -35.70 9.46
C MET A 157 -14.08 -34.86 8.30
N SER A 158 -14.27 -35.46 7.12
CA SER A 158 -14.88 -34.79 5.97
C SER A 158 -16.34 -34.36 6.21
N LYS A 159 -17.09 -35.12 7.03
CA LYS A 159 -18.44 -34.75 7.46
C LYS A 159 -18.43 -33.65 8.52
N VAL A 160 -17.52 -33.72 9.49
CA VAL A 160 -17.40 -32.71 10.55
C VAL A 160 -17.05 -31.32 10.00
N LEU A 161 -16.27 -31.26 8.91
CA LEU A 161 -15.95 -30.01 8.19
C LEU A 161 -17.19 -29.26 7.66
N ALA A 162 -18.30 -29.97 7.41
CA ALA A 162 -19.55 -29.33 6.97
C ALA A 162 -20.19 -28.49 8.10
N ASP A 163 -20.07 -28.92 9.35
CA ASP A 163 -20.89 -28.47 10.49
C ASP A 163 -20.22 -27.44 11.43
N HIS A 164 -18.97 -27.01 11.16
CA HIS A 164 -18.22 -26.11 12.06
C HIS A 164 -18.17 -24.63 11.65
N THR A 165 -17.86 -23.75 12.61
CA THR A 165 -17.57 -22.32 12.37
C THR A 165 -16.21 -22.10 11.71
N LEU A 166 -15.98 -20.93 11.09
CA LEU A 166 -14.79 -20.59 10.27
C LEU A 166 -13.46 -21.13 10.81
N GLY A 167 -13.00 -20.71 12.00
CA GLY A 167 -11.71 -21.17 12.53
C GLY A 167 -11.59 -22.69 12.74
N GLY A 168 -12.70 -23.35 13.04
CA GLY A 168 -12.78 -24.82 13.17
C GLY A 168 -12.63 -25.55 11.83
N LYS A 169 -13.20 -24.98 10.75
CA LYS A 169 -13.10 -25.56 9.39
C LYS A 169 -11.65 -25.53 8.87
N TRP A 170 -10.97 -24.40 9.04
CA TRP A 170 -9.59 -24.24 8.55
C TRP A 170 -8.59 -25.12 9.31
N GLY A 171 -8.77 -25.27 10.63
CA GLY A 171 -7.96 -26.20 11.43
C GLY A 171 -8.17 -27.67 11.06
N GLN A 172 -9.41 -28.08 10.83
CA GLN A 172 -9.73 -29.44 10.37
C GLN A 172 -9.23 -29.72 8.95
N ALA A 173 -9.26 -28.72 8.06
CA ALA A 173 -8.69 -28.84 6.73
C ALA A 173 -7.16 -28.98 6.78
N ALA A 174 -6.49 -28.27 7.69
CA ALA A 174 -5.06 -28.43 7.95
C ALA A 174 -4.74 -29.82 8.50
N ASP A 175 -5.52 -30.33 9.46
CA ASP A 175 -5.41 -31.70 9.97
C ASP A 175 -5.55 -32.73 8.83
N LEU A 176 -6.51 -32.56 7.93
CA LEU A 176 -6.72 -33.46 6.79
C LEU A 176 -5.54 -33.45 5.81
N GLU A 177 -4.92 -32.29 5.60
CA GLU A 177 -3.73 -32.15 4.78
C GLU A 177 -2.51 -32.83 5.43
N SER A 178 -2.31 -32.62 6.73
CA SER A 178 -1.30 -33.30 7.53
C SER A 178 -1.51 -34.82 7.51
N TYR A 179 -2.75 -35.28 7.62
CA TYR A 179 -3.08 -36.69 7.59
C TYR A 179 -2.62 -37.34 6.29
N LYS A 180 -2.86 -36.72 5.13
CA LYS A 180 -2.36 -37.20 3.82
C LYS A 180 -0.84 -37.34 3.80
N GLN A 181 -0.13 -36.39 4.40
CA GLN A 181 1.34 -36.43 4.48
C GLN A 181 1.82 -37.53 5.44
N ILE A 182 1.20 -37.64 6.60
CA ILE A 182 1.47 -38.68 7.60
C ILE A 182 1.28 -40.05 6.97
N THR A 183 0.13 -40.34 6.35
CA THR A 183 -0.19 -41.65 5.77
C THR A 183 0.71 -42.03 4.58
N SER A 184 1.34 -41.05 3.93
CA SER A 184 2.34 -41.30 2.88
C SER A 184 3.68 -41.78 3.44
N SER A 185 3.97 -41.47 4.70
CA SER A 185 5.24 -41.79 5.39
C SER A 185 5.09 -42.85 6.49
N GLN A 186 3.89 -42.98 7.05
CA GLN A 186 3.54 -43.84 8.17
C GLN A 186 2.53 -44.90 7.70
N PRO A 187 2.99 -46.12 7.38
CA PRO A 187 2.11 -47.21 6.94
C PRO A 187 1.30 -47.85 8.08
N ASP A 188 1.62 -47.55 9.34
CA ASP A 188 0.86 -47.99 10.52
C ASP A 188 -0.33 -47.06 10.77
N ALA A 189 -1.53 -47.62 10.73
CA ALA A 189 -2.78 -46.87 10.89
C ALA A 189 -2.97 -46.26 12.29
N LYS A 190 -2.55 -46.98 13.35
CA LYS A 190 -2.67 -46.51 14.74
C LYS A 190 -1.67 -45.41 15.03
N GLN A 191 -0.44 -45.59 14.56
CA GLN A 191 0.59 -44.57 14.73
C GLN A 191 0.25 -43.32 13.90
N ALA A 192 -0.25 -43.47 12.67
CA ALA A 192 -0.70 -42.35 11.86
C ALA A 192 -1.86 -41.56 12.51
N GLN A 193 -2.79 -42.26 13.16
CA GLN A 193 -3.88 -41.63 13.90
C GLN A 193 -3.35 -40.86 15.13
N LYS A 194 -2.41 -41.44 15.88
CA LYS A 194 -1.78 -40.77 17.02
C LYS A 194 -0.97 -39.54 16.59
N ASP A 195 -0.19 -39.67 15.52
CA ASP A 195 0.58 -38.57 14.95
C ASP A 195 -0.36 -37.42 14.53
N LEU A 196 -1.52 -37.72 13.95
CA LEU A 196 -2.54 -36.72 13.61
C LEU A 196 -3.13 -36.04 14.87
N GLU A 197 -3.46 -36.83 15.90
CA GLU A 197 -3.98 -36.32 17.17
C GLU A 197 -2.99 -35.38 17.88
N ASP A 198 -1.68 -35.55 17.66
CA ASP A 198 -0.63 -34.68 18.18
C ASP A 198 -0.45 -33.38 17.36
N LYS A 199 -0.83 -33.38 16.07
CA LYS A 199 -0.72 -32.21 15.18
C LYS A 199 -1.75 -31.12 15.48
N LYS A 200 -3.04 -31.45 15.65
CA LYS A 200 -4.14 -30.48 16.00
C LYS A 200 -4.08 -29.13 15.25
N GLY A 201 -3.73 -29.14 13.96
CA GLY A 201 -3.64 -27.97 13.09
C GLY A 201 -2.33 -27.20 13.15
N LYS A 202 -1.33 -27.66 13.92
CA LYS A 202 -0.01 -27.01 14.08
C LYS A 202 0.82 -26.97 12.80
N ASP A 203 0.64 -27.90 11.88
CA ASP A 203 1.38 -27.91 10.62
C ASP A 203 0.92 -26.81 9.64
N GLY A 204 -0.23 -26.20 9.91
CA GLY A 204 -0.82 -25.21 9.02
C GLY A 204 -1.28 -25.80 7.70
N ARG A 205 -1.81 -24.91 6.85
CA ARG A 205 -2.34 -25.27 5.54
C ARG A 205 -1.43 -24.73 4.45
N VAL A 206 -1.28 -25.49 3.35
CA VAL A 206 -0.66 -24.95 2.14
C VAL A 206 -1.51 -23.80 1.62
N TRP A 207 -0.86 -22.66 1.44
CA TRP A 207 -1.45 -21.40 1.00
C TRP A 207 -0.73 -20.88 -0.24
N ILE A 208 -0.85 -19.59 -0.51
CA ILE A 208 -0.34 -18.92 -1.70
C ILE A 208 1.14 -19.26 -1.94
N GLY A 209 1.48 -19.59 -3.20
CA GLY A 209 2.84 -19.94 -3.59
C GLY A 209 3.38 -21.23 -2.94
N GLY A 210 2.51 -22.06 -2.36
CA GLY A 210 2.88 -23.34 -1.75
C GLY A 210 3.40 -23.24 -0.32
N GLN A 211 3.39 -22.05 0.30
CA GLN A 211 3.88 -21.85 1.67
C GLN A 211 2.86 -22.34 2.71
N LYS A 212 3.33 -22.94 3.81
CA LYS A 212 2.48 -23.28 4.95
C LYS A 212 2.18 -22.03 5.78
N LYS A 213 0.90 -21.79 6.09
CA LYS A 213 0.43 -20.70 6.96
C LYS A 213 -0.63 -21.16 7.96
N GLY A 214 -0.80 -20.40 9.03
CA GLY A 214 -1.81 -20.57 10.07
C GLY A 214 -1.44 -21.54 11.20
N GLY A 215 -0.35 -22.30 11.04
CA GLY A 215 0.15 -23.24 12.04
C GLY A 215 1.07 -22.61 13.10
N GLU A 216 1.74 -23.49 13.85
CA GLU A 216 2.70 -23.12 14.89
C GLU A 216 3.97 -22.53 14.26
N ASN A 217 4.43 -21.38 14.77
CA ASN A 217 5.54 -20.60 14.20
C ASN A 217 5.35 -20.19 12.73
N GLN A 218 4.11 -20.14 12.25
CA GLN A 218 3.76 -19.68 10.91
C GLN A 218 2.96 -18.38 10.99
N GLU A 219 3.08 -17.54 9.96
CA GLU A 219 2.20 -16.39 9.82
C GLU A 219 0.74 -16.84 9.71
N ALA A 220 -0.17 -16.03 10.25
CA ALA A 220 -1.60 -16.23 10.06
C ALA A 220 -1.98 -16.13 8.58
N ILE A 221 -3.06 -16.83 8.21
CA ILE A 221 -3.64 -16.72 6.88
C ILE A 221 -4.48 -15.44 6.84
N ASN A 222 -4.03 -14.42 6.12
CA ASN A 222 -4.79 -13.19 5.91
C ASN A 222 -5.58 -13.34 4.61
N VAL A 223 -6.87 -13.63 4.72
CA VAL A 223 -7.70 -14.04 3.57
C VAL A 223 -7.75 -12.96 2.49
N VAL A 224 -7.94 -11.70 2.88
CA VAL A 224 -8.02 -10.60 1.93
C VAL A 224 -6.62 -10.19 1.48
N GLY A 225 -5.74 -9.87 2.43
CA GLY A 225 -4.44 -9.28 2.17
C GLY A 225 -3.53 -10.17 1.35
N ASP A 226 -3.45 -11.47 1.67
CA ASP A 226 -2.58 -12.40 0.93
C ASP A 226 -3.10 -12.60 -0.51
N VAL A 227 -4.42 -12.72 -0.68
CA VAL A 227 -5.05 -12.92 -2.00
C VAL A 227 -4.91 -11.69 -2.89
N VAL A 228 -5.05 -10.48 -2.34
CA VAL A 228 -4.82 -9.24 -3.10
C VAL A 228 -3.37 -9.12 -3.54
N LYS A 229 -2.40 -9.44 -2.67
CA LYS A 229 -0.97 -9.44 -3.03
C LYS A 229 -0.69 -10.41 -4.17
N ALA A 230 -1.19 -11.64 -4.06
CA ALA A 230 -1.05 -12.65 -5.10
C ALA A 230 -1.69 -12.18 -6.41
N GLY A 231 -2.92 -11.67 -6.35
CA GLY A 231 -3.64 -11.16 -7.51
C GLY A 231 -2.94 -9.99 -8.19
N PHE A 232 -2.40 -9.04 -7.41
CA PHE A 232 -1.60 -7.94 -7.92
C PHE A 232 -0.38 -8.46 -8.69
N ASN A 233 0.33 -9.44 -8.13
CA ASN A 233 1.49 -10.03 -8.76
C ASN A 233 1.12 -10.82 -10.03
N LEU A 234 0.08 -11.64 -9.98
CA LEU A 234 -0.41 -12.43 -11.11
C LEU A 234 -0.82 -11.54 -12.29
N LEU A 235 -1.54 -10.44 -12.02
CA LEU A 235 -1.92 -9.47 -13.04
C LEU A 235 -0.69 -8.79 -13.63
N ASN A 236 0.33 -8.48 -12.82
CA ASN A 236 1.60 -7.93 -13.28
C ASN A 236 2.60 -8.98 -13.79
N LYS A 237 2.19 -10.24 -14.00
CA LYS A 237 3.02 -11.35 -14.53
C LYS A 237 4.23 -11.70 -13.65
N ARG A 238 4.13 -11.46 -12.34
CA ARG A 238 5.15 -11.71 -11.31
C ARG A 238 4.83 -12.98 -10.52
N ASN A 239 5.79 -13.45 -9.73
CA ASN A 239 5.55 -14.52 -8.78
C ASN A 239 4.54 -14.06 -7.72
N ALA A 240 3.60 -14.93 -7.32
CA ALA A 240 2.54 -14.61 -6.36
C ALA A 240 3.07 -14.04 -5.03
N LEU A 241 4.27 -14.43 -4.61
CA LEU A 241 4.89 -14.05 -3.34
C LEU A 241 5.87 -12.87 -3.45
N ASP A 242 6.01 -12.26 -4.63
CA ASP A 242 6.91 -11.13 -4.80
C ASP A 242 6.42 -9.90 -4.01
N THR A 243 7.34 -9.23 -3.31
CA THR A 243 7.04 -8.07 -2.46
C THR A 243 7.68 -6.78 -2.98
N SER A 244 8.50 -6.86 -4.03
CA SER A 244 9.26 -5.71 -4.52
C SER A 244 8.39 -4.69 -5.25
N THR A 245 8.86 -3.44 -5.29
CA THR A 245 8.22 -2.35 -6.03
C THR A 245 8.39 -2.52 -7.54
N ILE A 246 7.34 -2.22 -8.31
CA ILE A 246 7.39 -2.16 -9.78
C ILE A 246 7.87 -0.76 -10.17
N SER A 247 9.01 -0.69 -10.87
CA SER A 247 9.52 0.60 -11.38
C SER A 247 8.71 1.06 -12.59
N GLY A 248 8.63 2.37 -12.82
CA GLY A 248 7.82 2.96 -13.91
C GLY A 248 8.13 2.41 -15.31
N SER A 249 9.37 1.99 -15.59
CA SER A 249 9.73 1.38 -16.88
C SER A 249 9.25 -0.07 -17.06
N SER A 250 8.93 -0.75 -15.95
CA SER A 250 8.40 -2.13 -15.93
C SER A 250 6.89 -2.19 -15.67
N CYS A 251 6.28 -1.03 -15.41
CA CYS A 251 4.85 -0.91 -15.16
C CYS A 251 4.08 -0.85 -16.48
N ASP A 252 3.28 -1.88 -16.74
CA ASP A 252 2.48 -2.00 -17.95
C ASP A 252 1.00 -2.24 -17.61
N GLY A 253 0.29 -1.16 -17.28
CA GLY A 253 -1.15 -1.13 -17.01
C GLY A 253 -1.54 -0.32 -15.77
N ASN A 254 -2.85 -0.16 -15.57
CA ASN A 254 -3.37 0.77 -14.55
C ASN A 254 -3.11 0.28 -13.12
N LEU A 255 -2.89 -1.02 -12.91
CA LEU A 255 -2.73 -1.59 -11.57
C LEU A 255 -1.43 -1.13 -10.89
N CYS A 256 -0.30 -1.18 -11.61
CA CYS A 256 0.99 -0.72 -11.12
C CYS A 256 1.16 0.80 -11.16
N GLN A 257 0.38 1.50 -12.00
CA GLN A 257 0.29 2.97 -11.97
C GLN A 257 -0.47 3.46 -10.73
N THR A 258 -1.37 2.63 -10.20
CA THR A 258 -2.16 2.94 -9.00
C THR A 258 -1.42 2.58 -7.71
N TRP A 259 -0.74 1.44 -7.68
CA TRP A 259 0.03 0.96 -6.53
C TRP A 259 1.42 0.48 -6.95
N ASP A 260 2.43 1.02 -6.30
CA ASP A 260 3.84 0.69 -6.58
C ASP A 260 4.19 -0.76 -6.19
N ASN A 261 3.52 -1.33 -5.19
CA ASN A 261 3.82 -2.65 -4.65
C ASN A 261 2.55 -3.37 -4.14
N PRO A 262 2.58 -4.71 -4.04
CA PRO A 262 1.41 -5.50 -3.65
C PRO A 262 0.93 -5.23 -2.22
N GLN A 263 1.79 -4.77 -1.31
CA GLN A 263 1.40 -4.45 0.07
C GLN A 263 0.46 -3.24 0.09
N THR A 264 0.76 -2.18 -0.65
CA THR A 264 -0.09 -0.98 -0.71
C THR A 264 -1.48 -1.25 -1.28
N ALA A 265 -1.59 -2.18 -2.24
CA ALA A 265 -2.88 -2.63 -2.77
C ALA A 265 -3.69 -3.42 -1.72
N ALA A 266 -3.02 -4.28 -0.95
CA ALA A 266 -3.64 -5.02 0.15
C ALA A 266 -4.07 -4.11 1.32
N ASP A 267 -3.24 -3.14 1.69
CA ASP A 267 -3.54 -2.17 2.74
C ASP A 267 -4.76 -1.32 2.38
N PHE A 268 -4.85 -0.87 1.13
CA PHE A 268 -6.01 -0.15 0.61
C PHE A 268 -7.29 -0.97 0.79
N LEU A 269 -7.32 -2.22 0.29
CA LEU A 269 -8.54 -3.02 0.36
C LEU A 269 -8.90 -3.40 1.80
N THR A 270 -7.93 -3.86 2.59
CA THR A 270 -8.16 -4.27 3.99
C THR A 270 -8.57 -3.11 4.91
N LYS A 271 -8.19 -1.87 4.59
CA LYS A 271 -8.72 -0.67 5.26
C LYS A 271 -10.23 -0.54 5.02
N ILE A 272 -10.68 -0.72 3.78
CA ILE A 272 -12.08 -0.51 3.37
C ILE A 272 -12.99 -1.65 3.85
N ILE A 273 -12.65 -2.90 3.52
CA ILE A 273 -13.54 -4.05 3.76
C ILE A 273 -13.20 -4.83 5.03
N GLY A 274 -12.02 -4.57 5.63
CA GLY A 274 -11.51 -5.31 6.77
C GLY A 274 -10.62 -6.49 6.40
N GLU A 275 -10.25 -7.26 7.40
CA GLU A 275 -9.40 -8.45 7.25
C GLU A 275 -9.86 -9.55 8.21
N GLN A 276 -9.72 -10.79 7.77
CA GLN A 276 -9.83 -11.98 8.62
C GLN A 276 -8.51 -12.71 8.61
N SER A 277 -7.87 -12.74 9.77
CA SER A 277 -6.65 -13.47 10.02
C SER A 277 -7.01 -14.82 10.64
N ILE A 278 -6.64 -15.92 9.99
CA ILE A 278 -7.03 -17.27 10.38
C ILE A 278 -5.81 -18.04 10.90
N SER A 279 -5.97 -18.63 12.08
CA SER A 279 -5.11 -19.67 12.63
C SER A 279 -5.77 -21.03 12.46
N THR A 280 -4.97 -22.05 12.12
CA THR A 280 -5.42 -23.44 11.97
C THR A 280 -5.28 -24.23 13.28
N CYS A 281 -4.57 -23.70 14.27
CA CYS A 281 -4.36 -24.39 15.53
C CYS A 281 -5.64 -24.45 16.38
N LYS A 282 -5.96 -25.63 16.92
CA LYS A 282 -7.07 -25.83 17.87
C LYS A 282 -6.72 -25.35 19.28
N GLU A 283 -5.45 -25.37 19.63
CA GLU A 283 -4.88 -24.85 20.88
C GLU A 283 -3.98 -23.65 20.56
N ASP A 284 -3.74 -22.75 21.52
CA ASP A 284 -2.95 -21.53 21.30
C ASP A 284 -1.50 -21.88 20.93
N CYS A 285 -1.16 -21.75 19.65
CA CYS A 285 0.18 -21.97 19.09
C CYS A 285 0.92 -20.65 18.82
N GLY A 286 0.48 -19.55 19.46
CA GLY A 286 1.01 -18.19 19.30
C GLY A 286 0.29 -17.37 18.23
N THR A 287 -0.16 -18.01 17.15
CA THR A 287 -0.90 -17.37 16.05
C THR A 287 -2.40 -17.42 16.34
N LYS A 288 -3.05 -16.27 16.51
CA LYS A 288 -4.48 -16.20 16.85
C LYS A 288 -5.35 -15.78 15.67
N THR A 289 -6.49 -16.45 15.54
CA THR A 289 -7.55 -15.99 14.65
C THR A 289 -8.04 -14.63 15.15
N SER A 290 -8.06 -13.64 14.26
CA SER A 290 -8.50 -12.28 14.56
C SER A 290 -9.27 -11.70 13.38
N SER A 291 -10.10 -10.71 13.65
CA SER A 291 -10.82 -9.98 12.61
C SER A 291 -10.66 -8.49 12.83
N LYS A 292 -10.33 -7.78 11.76
CA LYS A 292 -10.24 -6.33 11.70
C LYS A 292 -11.44 -5.84 10.89
N ALA A 293 -12.25 -4.97 11.47
CA ALA A 293 -13.37 -4.35 10.76
C ALA A 293 -12.86 -3.35 9.72
N GLY A 294 -13.55 -3.29 8.58
CA GLY A 294 -13.35 -2.28 7.55
C GLY A 294 -14.03 -0.95 7.91
N VAL A 295 -13.52 0.15 7.37
CA VAL A 295 -14.07 1.50 7.59
C VAL A 295 -14.99 2.00 6.47
N GLY A 296 -15.15 1.21 5.39
CA GLY A 296 -15.93 1.59 4.20
C GLY A 296 -15.19 2.53 3.24
N LEU A 297 -15.84 2.88 2.12
CA LEU A 297 -15.24 3.76 1.09
C LEU A 297 -15.24 5.24 1.46
N SER A 298 -16.21 5.73 2.23
CA SER A 298 -16.40 7.16 2.48
C SER A 298 -15.18 7.84 3.12
N PRO A 299 -14.52 7.27 4.16
CA PRO A 299 -13.32 7.88 4.73
C PRO A 299 -12.15 7.97 3.74
N GLU A 300 -12.02 6.98 2.85
CA GLU A 300 -10.98 6.96 1.82
C GLU A 300 -11.25 8.02 0.74
N ILE A 301 -12.52 8.25 0.38
CA ILE A 301 -12.94 9.34 -0.52
C ILE A 301 -12.64 10.71 0.12
N GLU A 302 -12.91 10.86 1.42
CA GLU A 302 -12.61 12.09 2.16
C GLU A 302 -11.10 12.41 2.17
N GLU A 303 -10.28 11.39 2.38
CA GLU A 303 -8.81 11.48 2.31
C GLU A 303 -8.32 11.90 0.92
N GLU A 304 -8.83 11.26 -0.14
CA GLU A 304 -8.47 11.59 -1.52
C GLU A 304 -8.99 12.97 -1.95
N HIS A 305 -10.14 13.41 -1.40
CA HIS A 305 -10.72 14.73 -1.63
C HIS A 305 -9.79 15.83 -1.12
N VAL A 306 -9.29 15.70 0.10
CA VAL A 306 -8.31 16.65 0.66
C VAL A 306 -7.04 16.71 -0.20
N ARG A 307 -6.51 15.56 -0.62
CA ARG A 307 -5.33 15.53 -1.52
C ARG A 307 -5.62 16.24 -2.85
N THR A 308 -6.81 16.01 -3.39
CA THR A 308 -7.23 16.58 -4.68
C THR A 308 -7.41 18.09 -4.57
N ILE A 309 -8.04 18.61 -3.50
CA ILE A 309 -8.17 20.04 -3.24
C ILE A 309 -6.80 20.71 -3.23
N VAL A 310 -5.85 20.14 -2.50
CA VAL A 310 -4.51 20.71 -2.39
C VAL A 310 -3.87 20.78 -3.77
N LYS A 311 -3.83 19.66 -4.50
CA LYS A 311 -3.25 19.65 -5.85
C LYS A 311 -3.97 20.60 -6.80
N LEU A 312 -5.29 20.75 -6.68
CA LEU A 312 -6.09 21.66 -7.49
C LEU A 312 -5.76 23.13 -7.16
N GLU A 313 -5.63 23.49 -5.89
CA GLU A 313 -5.17 24.83 -5.46
C GLU A 313 -3.79 25.15 -6.07
N ASN A 314 -2.88 24.18 -6.07
CA ASN A 314 -1.55 24.35 -6.70
C ASN A 314 -1.71 24.72 -8.18
N VAL A 315 -2.47 23.90 -8.91
CA VAL A 315 -2.67 24.05 -10.35
C VAL A 315 -3.39 25.36 -10.68
N LEU A 316 -4.37 25.76 -9.87
CA LEU A 316 -5.11 27.02 -10.04
C LEU A 316 -4.20 28.25 -9.88
N ASN A 317 -3.21 28.19 -9.00
CA ASN A 317 -2.28 29.30 -8.77
C ASN A 317 -1.01 29.25 -9.65
N MET A 318 -0.85 28.24 -10.50
CA MET A 318 0.29 28.14 -11.44
C MET A 318 0.06 28.93 -12.72
N ASP A 319 1.10 29.59 -13.23
CA ASP A 319 0.95 30.40 -14.44
C ASP A 319 0.57 29.58 -15.67
N VAL A 320 1.27 28.46 -15.86
CA VAL A 320 0.98 27.45 -16.88
C VAL A 320 1.03 26.08 -16.21
N PRO A 321 -0.12 25.41 -16.01
CA PRO A 321 -0.15 24.06 -15.49
C PRO A 321 0.63 23.09 -16.39
N LYS A 322 1.55 22.33 -15.77
CA LYS A 322 2.27 21.24 -16.46
C LYS A 322 1.31 20.08 -16.75
N ALA A 323 1.44 19.47 -17.92
CA ALA A 323 0.63 18.32 -18.33
C ALA A 323 0.66 17.17 -17.31
N GLU A 324 1.82 16.92 -16.70
CA GLU A 324 2.02 15.90 -15.66
C GLU A 324 1.15 16.14 -14.41
N LEU A 325 1.03 17.40 -13.98
CA LEU A 325 0.21 17.76 -12.81
C LEU A 325 -1.28 17.65 -13.11
N LEU A 326 -1.68 18.00 -14.35
CA LEU A 326 -3.05 17.83 -14.81
C LEU A 326 -3.42 16.34 -14.92
N ALA A 327 -2.51 15.51 -15.41
CA ALA A 327 -2.68 14.06 -15.50
C ALA A 327 -2.79 13.40 -14.12
N ASP A 328 -1.97 13.83 -13.15
CA ASP A 328 -2.03 13.37 -11.76
C ASP A 328 -3.30 13.86 -11.03
N LEU A 329 -3.81 15.05 -11.37
CA LEU A 329 -5.11 15.52 -10.85
C LEU A 329 -6.27 14.73 -11.46
N SER A 330 -6.18 14.37 -12.73
CA SER A 330 -7.21 13.68 -13.49
C SER A 330 -7.52 12.28 -12.96
N SER A 331 -8.76 11.85 -13.15
CA SER A 331 -9.12 10.43 -13.13
C SER A 331 -9.31 9.91 -14.56
N THR A 332 -9.74 8.67 -14.73
CA THR A 332 -10.09 8.15 -16.06
C THR A 332 -11.41 8.73 -16.56
N THR A 333 -12.36 8.99 -15.64
CA THR A 333 -13.69 9.52 -15.99
C THR A 333 -13.83 11.03 -15.84
N VAL A 334 -12.97 11.67 -15.04
CA VAL A 334 -12.94 13.12 -14.85
C VAL A 334 -11.53 13.62 -15.20
N PRO A 335 -11.24 13.76 -16.51
CA PRO A 335 -10.00 14.37 -16.96
C PRO A 335 -9.99 15.86 -16.58
N VAL A 336 -8.83 16.39 -16.24
CA VAL A 336 -8.63 17.78 -15.87
C VAL A 336 -7.80 18.43 -16.96
N THR A 337 -8.45 19.23 -17.80
CA THR A 337 -7.78 19.90 -18.93
C THR A 337 -7.28 21.29 -18.51
N ARG A 338 -6.35 21.85 -19.29
CA ARG A 338 -5.91 23.24 -19.09
C ARG A 338 -7.08 24.21 -19.20
N GLY A 339 -7.94 24.03 -20.22
CA GLY A 339 -9.09 24.91 -20.43
C GLY A 339 -10.12 24.82 -19.31
N LEU A 340 -10.31 23.65 -18.68
CA LEU A 340 -11.12 23.54 -17.46
C LEU A 340 -10.52 24.36 -16.30
N ILE A 341 -9.20 24.26 -16.07
CA ILE A 341 -8.51 25.01 -15.01
C ILE A 341 -8.58 26.52 -15.24
N GLU A 342 -8.35 26.97 -16.47
CA GLU A 342 -8.47 28.40 -16.83
C GLU A 342 -9.90 28.90 -16.65
N SER A 343 -10.90 28.13 -17.10
CA SER A 343 -12.30 28.48 -16.96
C SER A 343 -12.74 28.54 -15.49
N LEU A 344 -12.23 27.63 -14.66
CA LEU A 344 -12.47 27.59 -13.23
C LEU A 344 -11.79 28.75 -12.50
N ARG A 345 -10.55 29.10 -12.89
CA ARG A 345 -9.79 30.22 -12.32
C ARG A 345 -10.49 31.56 -12.51
N ASP A 346 -11.10 31.75 -13.67
CA ASP A 346 -11.79 33.01 -14.03
C ASP A 346 -13.24 33.07 -13.51
N ASP A 347 -13.71 32.03 -12.81
CA ASP A 347 -15.06 31.97 -12.27
C ASP A 347 -15.16 32.70 -10.90
N PRO A 348 -16.16 33.57 -10.68
CA PRO A 348 -16.36 34.22 -9.38
C PRO A 348 -16.59 33.22 -8.23
N ASP A 349 -17.17 32.04 -8.53
CA ASP A 349 -17.49 30.99 -7.57
C ASP A 349 -16.41 29.89 -7.51
N VAL A 350 -15.18 30.21 -7.93
CA VAL A 350 -14.05 29.29 -8.00
C VAL A 350 -13.84 28.45 -6.75
N GLU A 351 -14.07 29.00 -5.55
CA GLU A 351 -13.91 28.24 -4.30
C GLU A 351 -14.91 27.07 -4.21
N VAL A 352 -16.20 27.35 -4.40
CA VAL A 352 -17.27 26.35 -4.31
C VAL A 352 -17.18 25.33 -5.44
N LEU A 353 -16.90 25.80 -6.66
CA LEU A 353 -16.73 24.94 -7.84
C LEU A 353 -15.49 24.05 -7.71
N SER A 354 -14.39 24.56 -7.13
CA SER A 354 -13.19 23.75 -6.88
C SER A 354 -13.40 22.69 -5.81
N GLN A 355 -14.14 23.00 -4.74
CA GLN A 355 -14.54 22.02 -3.73
C GLN A 355 -15.35 20.89 -4.38
N ARG A 356 -16.36 21.26 -5.17
CA ARG A 356 -17.24 20.28 -5.80
C ARG A 356 -16.50 19.43 -6.83
N LEU A 357 -15.71 20.04 -7.71
CA LEU A 357 -14.91 19.35 -8.71
C LEU A 357 -13.90 18.39 -8.04
N SER A 358 -13.25 18.81 -6.95
CA SER A 358 -12.31 17.95 -6.22
C SER A 358 -12.99 16.72 -5.64
N ALA A 359 -14.22 16.84 -5.13
CA ALA A 359 -14.98 15.72 -4.59
C ALA A 359 -15.38 14.73 -5.70
N GLU A 360 -15.76 15.22 -6.88
CA GLU A 360 -16.07 14.40 -8.05
C GLU A 360 -14.84 13.63 -8.55
N ILE A 361 -13.69 14.31 -8.65
CA ILE A 361 -12.40 13.69 -9.03
C ILE A 361 -11.99 12.63 -8.00
N ALA A 362 -12.03 12.95 -6.71
CA ALA A 362 -11.62 12.05 -5.64
C ALA A 362 -12.49 10.79 -5.60
N THR A 363 -13.81 10.96 -5.68
CA THR A 363 -14.74 9.83 -5.76
C THR A 363 -14.43 8.96 -6.97
N SER A 364 -14.22 9.55 -8.15
CA SER A 364 -13.83 8.79 -9.34
C SER A 364 -12.52 8.02 -9.14
N LYS A 365 -11.49 8.62 -8.54
CA LYS A 365 -10.20 7.95 -8.30
C LYS A 365 -10.35 6.77 -7.35
N ILE A 366 -11.08 6.93 -6.26
CA ILE A 366 -11.30 5.84 -5.29
C ILE A 366 -12.13 4.71 -5.91
N MET A 367 -13.13 5.02 -6.73
CA MET A 367 -13.91 4.01 -7.43
C MET A 367 -13.06 3.22 -8.44
N GLU A 368 -12.15 3.90 -9.15
CA GLU A 368 -11.19 3.26 -10.05
C GLU A 368 -10.24 2.32 -9.29
N LYS A 369 -9.69 2.78 -8.15
CA LYS A 369 -8.90 1.95 -7.22
C LYS A 369 -9.71 0.74 -6.77
N MET A 370 -10.97 0.92 -6.36
CA MET A 370 -11.81 -0.18 -5.87
C MET A 370 -12.06 -1.25 -6.94
N LEU A 371 -12.33 -0.84 -8.18
CA LEU A 371 -12.50 -1.75 -9.31
C LEU A 371 -11.21 -2.51 -9.67
N LEU A 372 -10.05 -1.87 -9.52
CA LEU A 372 -8.76 -2.55 -9.66
C LEU A 372 -8.50 -3.56 -8.53
N ALA A 373 -8.81 -3.20 -7.28
CA ALA A 373 -8.71 -4.09 -6.13
C ALA A 373 -9.61 -5.32 -6.30
N ARG A 374 -10.86 -5.13 -6.76
CA ARG A 374 -11.78 -6.23 -7.13
C ARG A 374 -11.18 -7.17 -8.16
N ARG A 375 -10.53 -6.64 -9.19
CA ARG A 375 -9.84 -7.45 -10.22
C ARG A 375 -8.64 -8.18 -9.64
N ALA A 376 -7.89 -7.57 -8.72
CA ALA A 376 -6.82 -8.25 -8.00
C ALA A 376 -7.36 -9.42 -7.17
N VAL A 377 -8.46 -9.26 -6.43
CA VAL A 377 -9.10 -10.38 -5.72
C VAL A 377 -9.49 -11.51 -6.67
N LEU A 378 -10.16 -11.19 -7.80
CA LEU A 378 -10.52 -12.20 -8.80
C LEU A 378 -9.32 -12.91 -9.43
N ALA A 379 -8.17 -12.23 -9.56
CA ALA A 379 -6.94 -12.85 -10.03
C ALA A 379 -6.30 -13.73 -8.95
N GLY A 380 -6.28 -13.27 -7.70
CA GLY A 380 -5.77 -14.03 -6.55
C GLY A 380 -6.60 -15.27 -6.25
N MET A 381 -7.92 -15.23 -6.46
CA MET A 381 -8.80 -16.41 -6.40
C MET A 381 -8.41 -17.52 -7.38
N ARG A 382 -7.69 -17.16 -8.47
CA ARG A 382 -7.18 -18.10 -9.47
C ARG A 382 -5.75 -18.57 -9.17
N GLU A 383 -5.13 -18.10 -8.08
CA GLU A 383 -3.88 -18.66 -7.62
C GLU A 383 -4.10 -20.15 -7.29
N PRO A 384 -3.20 -21.05 -7.70
CA PRO A 384 -3.38 -22.50 -7.59
C PRO A 384 -3.87 -23.05 -6.24
N ASN A 385 -3.31 -22.57 -5.15
CA ASN A 385 -3.59 -23.05 -3.79
C ASN A 385 -4.86 -22.39 -3.23
N VAL A 386 -5.17 -21.17 -3.65
CA VAL A 386 -6.44 -20.48 -3.33
C VAL A 386 -7.61 -21.09 -4.11
N ALA A 387 -7.42 -21.38 -5.40
CA ALA A 387 -8.44 -21.94 -6.29
C ALA A 387 -8.92 -23.33 -5.87
N GLN A 388 -8.01 -24.15 -5.29
CA GLN A 388 -8.35 -25.47 -4.77
C GLN A 388 -8.93 -25.44 -3.35
N ASN A 389 -8.97 -24.27 -2.71
CA ASN A 389 -9.48 -24.12 -1.36
C ASN A 389 -10.93 -23.62 -1.38
N ALA A 390 -11.88 -24.55 -1.26
CA ALA A 390 -13.31 -24.24 -1.26
C ALA A 390 -13.72 -23.23 -0.17
N ASP A 391 -13.14 -23.33 1.03
CA ASP A 391 -13.42 -22.40 2.12
C ASP A 391 -12.93 -20.98 1.78
N ALA A 392 -11.74 -20.87 1.19
CA ALA A 392 -11.22 -19.59 0.71
C ALA A 392 -12.12 -18.99 -0.37
N GLN A 393 -12.57 -19.79 -1.34
CA GLN A 393 -13.46 -19.30 -2.40
C GLN A 393 -14.75 -18.73 -1.83
N VAL A 394 -15.38 -19.41 -0.88
CA VAL A 394 -16.61 -18.93 -0.23
C VAL A 394 -16.39 -17.62 0.54
N GLU A 395 -15.29 -17.49 1.29
CA GLU A 395 -14.97 -16.23 1.97
C GLU A 395 -14.66 -15.10 0.98
N LEU A 396 -13.92 -15.39 -0.09
CA LEU A 396 -13.57 -14.41 -1.11
C LEU A 396 -14.78 -13.96 -1.93
N GLU A 397 -15.77 -14.84 -2.15
CA GLU A 397 -17.06 -14.46 -2.73
C GLU A 397 -17.83 -13.50 -1.82
N ARG A 398 -17.82 -13.72 -0.49
CA ARG A 398 -18.41 -12.75 0.46
C ARG A 398 -17.68 -11.42 0.41
N VAL A 399 -16.35 -11.44 0.34
CA VAL A 399 -15.52 -10.25 0.15
C VAL A 399 -15.92 -9.51 -1.13
N LEU A 400 -16.03 -10.18 -2.28
CA LEU A 400 -16.47 -9.57 -3.54
C LEU A 400 -17.88 -8.95 -3.43
N ASN A 401 -18.80 -9.60 -2.72
CA ASN A 401 -20.14 -9.05 -2.48
C ASN A 401 -20.10 -7.78 -1.61
N ILE A 402 -19.21 -7.72 -0.62
CA ILE A 402 -19.00 -6.51 0.19
C ILE A 402 -18.43 -5.39 -0.69
N ILE A 403 -17.43 -5.70 -1.53
CA ILE A 403 -16.86 -4.74 -2.50
C ILE A 403 -17.96 -4.19 -3.42
N ASP A 404 -18.79 -5.05 -3.99
CA ASP A 404 -19.85 -4.65 -4.92
C ASP A 404 -20.94 -3.82 -4.21
N ARG A 405 -21.20 -4.08 -2.92
CA ARG A 405 -22.11 -3.27 -2.09
C ARG A 405 -21.56 -1.87 -1.82
N GLU A 406 -20.30 -1.75 -1.42
CA GLU A 406 -19.62 -0.48 -1.20
C GLU A 406 -19.61 0.37 -2.49
N ILE A 407 -19.25 -0.25 -3.63
CA ILE A 407 -19.29 0.39 -4.95
C ILE A 407 -20.71 0.87 -5.29
N SER A 408 -21.73 0.04 -5.04
CA SER A 408 -23.13 0.38 -5.34
C SER A 408 -23.65 1.52 -4.46
N GLN A 409 -23.22 1.57 -3.20
CA GLN A 409 -23.58 2.65 -2.27
C GLN A 409 -23.01 3.99 -2.75
N VAL A 410 -21.70 4.05 -3.04
CA VAL A 410 -21.08 5.27 -3.56
C VAL A 410 -21.70 5.69 -4.89
N LYS A 411 -21.98 4.74 -5.78
CA LYS A 411 -22.68 5.02 -7.03
C LYS A 411 -24.06 5.65 -6.80
N LEU A 412 -24.86 5.10 -5.89
CA LEU A 412 -26.18 5.63 -5.57
C LEU A 412 -26.09 7.07 -5.04
N GLU A 413 -25.12 7.34 -4.16
CA GLU A 413 -24.86 8.69 -3.64
C GLU A 413 -24.47 9.66 -4.77
N MET A 414 -23.60 9.24 -5.69
CA MET A 414 -23.21 10.04 -6.86
C MET A 414 -24.38 10.30 -7.80
N ASP A 415 -25.17 9.28 -8.13
CA ASP A 415 -26.32 9.39 -9.04
C ASP A 415 -27.36 10.34 -8.43
N MET A 416 -27.61 10.25 -7.12
CA MET A 416 -28.49 11.17 -6.40
C MET A 416 -27.97 12.61 -6.44
N GLN A 417 -26.68 12.83 -6.21
CA GLN A 417 -26.10 14.17 -6.30
C GLN A 417 -26.19 14.73 -7.72
N LYS A 418 -25.90 13.92 -8.75
CA LYS A 418 -25.96 14.36 -10.14
C LYS A 418 -27.37 14.75 -10.57
N MET A 419 -28.40 14.04 -10.09
CA MET A 419 -29.80 14.40 -10.32
C MET A 419 -30.18 15.74 -9.66
N ILE A 420 -29.55 16.10 -8.54
CA ILE A 420 -29.87 17.33 -7.79
C ILE A 420 -29.08 18.54 -8.32
N THR A 421 -27.80 18.38 -8.68
CA THR A 421 -26.87 19.52 -8.89
C THR A 421 -26.22 19.62 -10.28
N GLY A 422 -26.47 18.69 -11.21
CA GLY A 422 -25.82 18.69 -12.53
C GLY A 422 -24.32 18.38 -12.48
N ASN A 423 -23.64 18.42 -13.65
CA ASN A 423 -22.19 18.16 -13.79
C ASN A 423 -21.40 19.47 -13.60
N THR A 424 -20.53 19.53 -12.58
CA THR A 424 -19.78 20.73 -12.19
C THR A 424 -18.87 21.26 -13.30
N ALA A 425 -18.17 20.40 -14.04
CA ALA A 425 -17.34 20.82 -15.16
C ALA A 425 -18.17 21.45 -16.30
N SER A 426 -19.38 20.94 -16.53
CA SER A 426 -20.31 21.53 -17.50
C SER A 426 -20.82 22.89 -17.05
N VAL A 427 -21.11 23.05 -15.75
CA VAL A 427 -21.51 24.34 -15.15
C VAL A 427 -20.40 25.38 -15.28
N ILE A 428 -19.15 25.02 -14.95
CA ILE A 428 -17.98 25.92 -15.08
C ILE A 428 -17.85 26.43 -16.53
N LEU A 429 -17.93 25.53 -17.51
CA LEU A 429 -17.77 25.88 -18.92
C LEU A 429 -18.96 26.66 -19.49
N GLN A 430 -20.18 26.36 -19.04
CA GLN A 430 -21.37 27.13 -19.40
C GLN A 430 -21.29 28.55 -18.83
N SER A 431 -20.94 28.68 -17.55
CA SER A 431 -20.77 29.98 -16.89
C SER A 431 -19.72 30.83 -17.61
N LYS A 432 -18.60 30.25 -18.04
CA LYS A 432 -17.62 30.93 -18.90
C LYS A 432 -18.24 31.40 -20.23
N SER A 433 -18.94 30.53 -20.95
CA SER A 433 -19.57 30.87 -22.23
C SER A 433 -20.58 32.02 -22.08
N GLU A 434 -21.34 32.06 -20.98
CA GLU A 434 -22.28 33.12 -20.68
C GLU A 434 -21.55 34.43 -20.35
N ARG A 435 -20.48 34.39 -19.56
CA ARG A 435 -19.64 35.57 -19.29
C ARG A 435 -19.03 36.15 -20.56
N GLU A 436 -18.52 35.32 -21.47
CA GLU A 436 -17.98 35.76 -22.76
C GLU A 436 -19.07 36.40 -23.64
N ALA A 437 -20.28 35.85 -23.63
CA ALA A 437 -21.41 36.43 -24.35
C ALA A 437 -21.89 37.76 -23.75
N LEU A 438 -21.84 37.90 -22.41
CA LEU A 438 -22.29 39.09 -21.68
C LEU A 438 -21.24 40.20 -21.63
N ALA A 439 -19.94 39.88 -21.75
CA ALA A 439 -18.83 40.85 -21.76
C ALA A 439 -18.68 41.62 -23.08
N GLY A 440 -19.70 41.63 -23.94
CA GLY A 440 -19.64 42.10 -25.32
C GLY A 440 -19.02 43.50 -25.52
N ALA A 441 -18.21 43.58 -26.59
CA ALA A 441 -17.84 44.78 -27.36
C ALA A 441 -16.63 45.64 -26.95
N HIS A 442 -15.54 45.08 -26.41
CA HIS A 442 -14.19 45.67 -26.56
C HIS A 442 -13.24 44.70 -27.30
N SER A 443 -13.24 44.81 -28.64
CA SER A 443 -12.19 44.40 -29.59
C SER A 443 -11.54 43.01 -29.53
N LEU A 444 -12.15 41.98 -28.94
CA LEU A 444 -11.69 40.59 -29.13
C LEU A 444 -12.69 39.85 -30.02
N SER A 445 -12.20 39.34 -31.15
CA SER A 445 -12.95 38.48 -32.07
C SER A 445 -13.51 37.29 -31.30
N GLN A 446 -14.82 37.06 -31.37
CA GLN A 446 -15.46 35.84 -30.87
C GLN A 446 -14.73 34.64 -31.49
N ASP A 447 -14.04 33.84 -30.67
CA ASP A 447 -13.35 32.63 -31.13
C ASP A 447 -14.40 31.61 -31.58
N SER A 448 -14.48 31.38 -32.90
CA SER A 448 -15.44 30.45 -33.49
C SER A 448 -14.78 29.09 -33.71
N LEU A 449 -15.39 28.05 -33.16
CA LEU A 449 -14.95 26.65 -33.34
C LEU A 449 -14.84 26.29 -34.82
N ASP A 450 -15.80 26.73 -35.63
CA ASP A 450 -15.81 26.48 -37.08
C ASP A 450 -14.64 27.19 -37.78
N LYS A 451 -14.25 28.38 -37.32
CA LYS A 451 -13.07 29.09 -37.84
C LYS A 451 -11.77 28.35 -37.53
N ARG A 452 -11.61 27.82 -36.32
CA ARG A 452 -10.40 27.09 -35.92
C ARG A 452 -10.28 25.74 -36.64
N VAL A 453 -11.37 25.01 -36.77
CA VAL A 453 -11.41 23.76 -37.54
C VAL A 453 -11.11 24.04 -39.02
N GLN A 454 -11.73 25.04 -39.62
CA GLN A 454 -11.39 25.46 -41.00
C GLN A 454 -9.95 25.94 -41.15
N GLY A 455 -9.39 26.66 -40.19
CA GLY A 455 -8.01 27.15 -40.24
C GLY A 455 -6.98 26.03 -40.19
N LEU A 456 -7.24 25.00 -39.37
CA LEU A 456 -6.42 23.79 -39.28
C LEU A 456 -6.55 22.90 -40.52
N GLU A 457 -7.76 22.72 -41.05
CA GLU A 457 -8.00 21.92 -42.27
C GLU A 457 -7.40 22.57 -43.52
N ASN A 458 -7.43 23.91 -43.61
CA ASN A 458 -6.97 24.64 -44.79
C ASN A 458 -5.52 25.17 -44.68
N GLY A 459 -4.81 24.88 -43.59
CA GLY A 459 -3.42 25.30 -43.38
C GLY A 459 -3.19 26.82 -43.27
N ASN A 460 -4.26 27.60 -43.14
CA ASN A 460 -4.22 29.05 -43.04
C ASN A 460 -4.43 29.48 -41.58
N VAL A 461 -3.42 29.24 -40.73
CA VAL A 461 -3.35 29.85 -39.40
C VAL A 461 -2.79 31.25 -39.58
N ALA A 462 -3.54 32.30 -39.22
CA ALA A 462 -3.05 33.66 -39.34
C ALA A 462 -1.88 33.89 -38.36
N LEU A 463 -0.83 34.61 -38.77
CA LEU A 463 0.32 34.93 -37.89
C LEU A 463 -0.11 35.70 -36.62
N THR A 464 -1.23 36.40 -36.67
CA THR A 464 -1.86 37.07 -35.51
C THR A 464 -2.43 36.07 -34.49
N ASP A 465 -2.79 34.86 -34.91
CA ASP A 465 -3.23 33.79 -34.01
C ASP A 465 -2.03 33.08 -33.33
N LEU A 466 -0.80 33.41 -33.77
CA LEU A 466 0.47 32.96 -33.19
C LEU A 466 1.16 34.06 -32.37
N GLU A 467 0.59 35.27 -32.29
CA GLU A 467 1.14 36.33 -31.44
C GLU A 467 0.90 35.97 -29.97
N ALA A 468 1.99 35.86 -29.20
CA ALA A 468 1.91 35.78 -27.76
C ALA A 468 1.19 37.03 -27.26
N GLY A 469 -0.01 36.86 -26.69
CA GLY A 469 -0.85 37.95 -26.22
C GLY A 469 -0.03 38.98 -25.47
N SER A 470 -0.10 40.24 -25.93
CA SER A 470 0.52 41.37 -25.26
C SER A 470 0.26 41.29 -23.76
N ASN A 471 1.29 41.47 -22.93
CA ASN A 471 1.27 41.33 -21.48
C ASN A 471 0.21 42.25 -20.82
N ILE A 472 -1.07 41.87 -20.88
CA ILE A 472 -2.09 42.39 -19.99
C ILE A 472 -1.78 41.77 -18.65
N ASN A 473 -1.09 42.54 -17.79
CA ASN A 473 -0.86 42.17 -16.41
C ASN A 473 -2.20 42.25 -15.65
N LEU A 474 -3.06 41.27 -15.85
CA LEU A 474 -4.22 41.04 -15.00
C LEU A 474 -3.68 40.66 -13.63
N SER A 475 -3.95 41.47 -12.62
CA SER A 475 -3.62 41.16 -11.23
C SER A 475 -4.31 39.85 -10.85
N ARG A 476 -3.57 38.75 -10.83
CA ARG A 476 -4.13 37.42 -10.53
C ARG A 476 -4.53 37.37 -9.07
N ARG A 477 -5.79 37.02 -8.83
CA ARG A 477 -6.26 36.74 -7.47
C ARG A 477 -5.63 35.42 -7.02
N ASN A 478 -4.95 35.43 -5.87
CA ASN A 478 -4.54 34.20 -5.22
C ASN A 478 -5.81 33.45 -4.78
N ILE A 479 -6.00 32.24 -5.30
CA ILE A 479 -7.16 31.40 -4.97
C ILE A 479 -6.76 30.54 -3.78
N ALA A 480 -7.41 30.79 -2.64
CA ALA A 480 -7.26 30.00 -1.44
C ALA A 480 -8.49 29.07 -1.32
N LEU A 481 -8.29 27.75 -1.34
CA LEU A 481 -9.36 26.80 -1.10
C LEU A 481 -9.40 26.41 0.38
N SER A 482 -10.62 26.34 0.92
CA SER A 482 -10.86 25.83 2.28
C SER A 482 -10.60 24.32 2.35
N ILE A 483 -9.53 23.89 3.01
CA ILE A 483 -9.22 22.46 3.15
C ILE A 483 -9.96 21.89 4.37
N PRO A 484 -10.83 20.87 4.21
CA PRO A 484 -11.49 20.21 5.35
C PRO A 484 -10.48 19.66 6.37
N ASN A 485 -10.73 19.90 7.66
CA ASN A 485 -9.86 19.43 8.74
C ASN A 485 -10.27 18.04 9.20
N ILE A 486 -9.70 17.01 8.57
CA ILE A 486 -9.98 15.60 8.87
C ILE A 486 -8.80 15.00 9.69
N PRO A 487 -9.06 14.28 10.79
CA PRO A 487 -8.02 13.57 11.53
C PRO A 487 -7.25 12.60 10.61
N ASN A 488 -5.91 12.59 10.67
CA ASN A 488 -4.99 11.71 9.93
C ASN A 488 -4.74 12.01 8.42
N VAL A 489 -5.29 13.09 7.86
CA VAL A 489 -5.11 13.42 6.42
C VAL A 489 -4.04 14.50 6.17
N ALA A 490 -3.61 15.21 7.22
CA ALA A 490 -2.62 16.28 7.13
C ALA A 490 -1.23 15.81 6.64
N ALA A 491 -0.89 14.53 6.78
CA ALA A 491 0.36 13.93 6.32
C ALA A 491 0.44 13.73 4.79
N LEU A 492 -0.65 14.00 4.07
CA LEU A 492 -0.86 13.63 2.67
C LEU A 492 -0.87 14.83 1.71
N ILE A 493 -0.68 16.03 2.26
CA ILE A 493 -0.71 17.34 1.61
C ILE A 493 0.70 17.69 1.08
N PRO A 494 0.94 17.74 -0.24
CA PRO A 494 2.24 18.17 -0.77
C PRO A 494 2.49 19.66 -0.50
N ASN A 495 3.76 19.99 -0.23
CA ASN A 495 4.22 21.33 0.12
C ASN A 495 4.03 22.32 -1.05
N LEU A 496 3.13 23.29 -0.87
CA LEU A 496 2.96 24.41 -1.78
C LEU A 496 3.98 25.52 -1.51
N PRO A 497 4.72 26.00 -2.51
CA PRO A 497 5.42 27.26 -2.37
C PRO A 497 4.41 28.40 -2.45
N ASN A 498 4.49 29.32 -1.48
CA ASN A 498 3.82 30.62 -1.49
C ASN A 498 2.34 30.68 -1.03
N ARG A 499 2.10 30.41 0.25
CA ARG A 499 0.98 31.02 0.98
C ARG A 499 1.54 31.96 2.06
N GLY A 500 1.57 33.25 1.74
CA GLY A 500 1.52 34.29 2.76
C GLY A 500 0.09 34.33 3.30
N GLY A 501 -0.10 34.02 4.58
CA GLY A 501 -1.37 34.22 5.29
C GLY A 501 -2.20 32.95 5.52
N SER A 502 -2.46 32.69 6.80
CA SER A 502 -3.47 31.76 7.35
C SER A 502 -3.16 30.26 7.30
N GLY A 503 -2.15 29.90 8.09
CA GLY A 503 -2.09 28.74 8.99
C GLY A 503 -2.78 27.42 8.61
N VAL A 504 -1.99 26.49 8.08
CA VAL A 504 -2.22 25.05 8.26
C VAL A 504 -1.95 24.72 9.73
N GLY A 505 -2.90 25.00 10.62
CA GLY A 505 -2.84 24.56 12.00
C GLY A 505 -3.69 23.30 12.12
N GLY A 506 -3.06 22.13 12.27
CA GLY A 506 -3.77 21.03 12.92
C GLY A 506 -4.27 21.56 14.27
N ASN A 507 -5.52 21.30 14.63
CA ASN A 507 -6.11 21.80 15.88
C ASN A 507 -5.53 20.99 17.06
N PHE A 508 -4.24 21.18 17.32
CA PHE A 508 -3.60 20.81 18.57
C PHE A 508 -3.82 22.00 19.51
N PRO A 509 -4.25 21.79 20.76
CA PRO A 509 -4.37 22.89 21.71
C PRO A 509 -3.04 23.63 21.79
N SER A 510 -3.07 24.93 21.52
CA SER A 510 -1.93 25.83 21.62
C SER A 510 -1.36 25.78 23.04
N LEU A 511 -0.05 25.88 23.14
CA LEU A 511 0.60 25.94 24.45
C LEU A 511 0.50 27.36 24.98
N ALA A 512 -0.02 27.50 26.19
CA ALA A 512 -0.02 28.77 26.90
C ALA A 512 1.41 29.32 26.96
N GLN A 513 1.55 30.60 26.62
CA GLN A 513 2.84 31.29 26.71
C GLN A 513 3.39 31.22 28.13
N ILE A 514 4.65 30.79 28.25
CA ILE A 514 5.36 30.75 29.53
C ILE A 514 6.04 32.11 29.71
N SER A 515 5.73 32.81 30.79
CA SER A 515 6.41 34.06 31.14
C SER A 515 7.80 33.78 31.70
N GLY A 516 8.81 34.56 31.30
CA GLY A 516 10.16 34.46 31.85
C GLY A 516 11.24 34.55 30.79
N SER A 517 12.47 34.22 31.18
CA SER A 517 13.63 34.21 30.30
C SER A 517 13.51 33.11 29.24
N THR A 518 14.34 33.19 28.19
CA THR A 518 14.48 32.12 27.19
C THR A 518 14.71 30.75 27.81
N MET A 519 15.47 30.67 28.92
CA MET A 519 15.76 29.41 29.59
C MET A 519 14.53 28.86 30.32
N ASP A 520 13.73 29.71 30.95
CA ASP A 520 12.50 29.32 31.64
C ASP A 520 11.48 28.76 30.65
N GLN A 521 11.32 29.45 29.52
CA GLN A 521 10.44 29.05 28.43
C GLN A 521 10.91 27.75 27.77
N ALA A 522 12.21 27.64 27.45
CA ALA A 522 12.76 26.43 26.83
C ALA A 522 12.64 25.20 27.76
N THR A 523 12.95 25.36 29.04
CA THR A 523 12.85 24.29 30.04
C THR A 523 11.40 23.85 30.20
N GLY A 524 10.45 24.80 30.24
CA GLY A 524 9.02 24.49 30.35
C GLY A 524 8.46 23.81 29.11
N LEU A 525 8.87 24.22 27.90
CA LEU A 525 8.52 23.54 26.65
C LEU A 525 9.04 22.10 26.63
N LEU A 526 10.30 21.89 26.98
CA LEU A 526 10.91 20.56 27.02
C LEU A 526 10.25 19.65 28.06
N ARG A 527 9.92 20.17 29.24
CA ARG A 527 9.16 19.44 30.26
C ARG A 527 7.83 18.92 29.73
N ASN A 528 7.14 19.76 28.96
CA ASN A 528 5.83 19.42 28.39
C ASN A 528 5.93 18.40 27.25
N PHE A 529 6.99 18.45 26.44
CA PHE A 529 7.14 17.57 25.28
C PHE A 529 7.80 16.22 25.59
N GLU A 530 8.81 16.17 26.47
CA GLU A 530 9.65 14.98 26.63
C GLU A 530 9.09 13.97 27.64
N GLY A 531 8.23 14.40 28.57
CA GLY A 531 7.69 13.55 29.64
C GLY A 531 8.77 13.07 30.64
N PHE A 532 8.40 12.85 31.90
CA PHE A 532 9.36 12.37 32.90
C PHE A 532 9.27 10.84 33.05
N ILE A 533 10.41 10.16 32.92
CA ILE A 533 10.58 8.75 33.27
C ILE A 533 11.61 8.58 34.40
N SER A 534 11.23 7.90 35.49
CA SER A 534 12.10 7.71 36.67
C SER A 534 13.10 6.57 36.53
N LYS A 535 12.85 5.61 35.65
CA LYS A 535 13.71 4.44 35.38
C LYS A 535 14.14 4.43 33.93
N ALA A 536 15.40 4.09 33.69
CA ALA A 536 15.99 4.09 32.36
C ALA A 536 15.28 3.12 31.40
N GLN A 537 15.02 3.58 30.17
CA GLN A 537 14.44 2.80 29.07
C GLN A 537 15.37 2.82 27.87
N TRP A 538 15.40 1.74 27.09
CA TRP A 538 16.19 1.69 25.86
C TRP A 538 15.51 2.52 24.77
N ASP A 539 16.26 3.47 24.22
CA ASP A 539 15.95 4.23 23.02
C ASP A 539 16.99 3.86 21.95
N VAL A 540 16.65 4.04 20.66
CA VAL A 540 17.33 3.59 19.43
C VAL A 540 18.85 3.35 19.55
N ASN A 541 19.58 4.23 20.24
CA ASN A 541 21.03 4.15 20.43
C ASN A 541 21.56 4.21 21.87
N ALA A 542 20.72 4.48 22.89
CA ALA A 542 21.16 4.65 24.27
C ALA A 542 20.01 4.46 25.27
N HIS A 543 20.34 4.15 26.52
CA HIS A 543 19.36 4.22 27.60
C HIS A 543 19.04 5.68 27.93
N ARG A 544 17.74 6.01 28.03
CA ARG A 544 17.22 7.34 28.35
C ARG A 544 16.50 7.32 29.68
N VAL A 545 16.64 8.40 30.46
CA VAL A 545 15.92 8.62 31.72
C VAL A 545 15.59 10.11 31.89
N GLY A 546 14.70 10.46 32.81
CA GLY A 546 14.25 11.84 33.03
C GLY A 546 13.46 12.35 31.84
N TYR A 547 13.85 13.51 31.32
CA TYR A 547 13.24 14.14 30.14
C TYR A 547 14.00 13.77 28.85
N GLY A 548 14.17 12.46 28.60
CA GLY A 548 14.86 11.97 27.39
C GLY A 548 16.39 12.13 27.41
N SER A 549 17.04 11.92 28.57
CA SER A 549 18.49 12.11 28.73
C SER A 549 19.28 10.82 28.78
N ASP A 550 20.45 10.77 28.12
CA ASP A 550 21.47 9.72 28.30
C ASP A 550 22.49 10.07 29.39
N THR A 551 22.30 11.20 30.08
CA THR A 551 23.10 11.62 31.22
C THR A 551 22.21 12.07 32.37
N ILE A 552 22.76 12.09 33.58
CA ILE A 552 22.12 12.64 34.78
C ILE A 552 23.06 13.64 35.43
N THR A 553 22.50 14.64 36.11
CA THR A 553 23.25 15.61 36.92
C THR A 553 22.86 15.45 38.38
N ARG A 554 23.78 14.93 39.20
CA ARG A 554 23.54 14.69 40.63
C ARG A 554 23.51 16.00 41.42
N ALA A 555 23.09 15.90 42.69
CA ALA A 555 23.03 17.05 43.60
C ALA A 555 24.39 17.73 43.83
N ASP A 556 25.49 16.98 43.71
CA ASP A 556 26.87 17.49 43.79
C ASP A 556 27.39 18.11 42.46
N GLY A 557 26.54 18.16 41.43
CA GLY A 557 26.88 18.66 40.09
C GLY A 557 27.61 17.65 39.20
N THR A 558 27.85 16.41 39.65
CA THR A 558 28.52 15.40 38.84
C THR A 558 27.62 14.90 37.71
N ILE A 559 28.21 14.75 36.50
CA ILE A 559 27.53 14.27 35.30
C ILE A 559 27.84 12.78 35.12
N VAL A 560 26.80 11.95 35.05
CA VAL A 560 26.93 10.48 34.94
C VAL A 560 26.14 9.97 33.75
N LYS A 561 26.69 8.99 33.03
CA LYS A 561 26.02 8.34 31.90
C LYS A 561 24.95 7.37 32.39
N VAL A 562 23.81 7.36 31.72
CA VAL A 562 22.68 6.48 32.04
C VAL A 562 22.98 5.04 31.63
N THR A 563 22.68 4.12 32.53
CA THR A 563 22.74 2.66 32.34
C THR A 563 21.34 2.05 32.48
N LYS A 564 21.19 0.77 32.11
CA LYS A 564 19.91 0.03 32.20
C LYS A 564 19.27 0.08 33.59
N ASP A 565 20.09 0.11 34.64
CA ASP A 565 19.66 0.05 36.04
C ASP A 565 19.57 1.44 36.70
N THR A 566 19.76 2.51 35.93
CA THR A 566 19.70 3.88 36.45
C THR A 566 18.27 4.25 36.83
N VAL A 567 18.10 4.70 38.08
CA VAL A 567 16.86 5.25 38.64
C VAL A 567 17.19 6.62 39.21
N ILE A 568 16.35 7.62 38.92
CA ILE A 568 16.56 9.00 39.36
C ILE A 568 15.29 9.63 39.94
N THR A 569 15.48 10.65 40.75
CA THR A 569 14.41 11.51 41.25
C THR A 569 13.99 12.55 40.20
N LYS A 570 12.83 13.17 40.38
CA LYS A 570 12.39 14.26 39.51
C LYS A 570 13.33 15.46 39.65
N GLU A 571 13.86 15.70 40.83
CA GLU A 571 14.79 16.77 41.16
C GLU A 571 16.14 16.58 40.43
N ASP A 572 16.63 15.34 40.30
CA ASP A 572 17.80 15.00 39.48
C ASP A 572 17.54 15.28 38.00
N ALA A 573 16.35 14.92 37.49
CA ALA A 573 15.98 15.16 36.10
C ALA A 573 15.82 16.66 35.77
N GLU A 574 15.27 17.46 36.70
CA GLU A 574 15.15 18.92 36.53
C GLU A 574 16.53 19.60 36.50
N ARG A 575 17.48 19.18 37.35
CA ARG A 575 18.87 19.68 37.30
C ARG A 575 19.54 19.35 35.96
N ASP A 576 19.38 18.11 35.49
CA ASP A 576 19.95 17.69 34.21
C ASP A 576 19.31 18.43 33.03
N LEU A 577 17.98 18.61 33.07
CA LEU A 577 17.24 19.36 32.06
C LEU A 577 17.71 20.81 31.98
N ALA A 578 17.87 21.50 33.12
CA ALA A 578 18.37 22.87 33.15
C ALA A 578 19.78 22.99 32.54
N ARG A 579 20.69 22.09 32.92
CA ARG A 579 22.06 22.05 32.38
C ARG A 579 22.05 21.80 30.87
N ARG A 580 21.31 20.81 30.39
CA ARG A 580 21.26 20.46 28.96
C ARG A 580 20.59 21.55 28.14
N THR A 581 19.54 22.17 28.65
CA THR A 581 18.87 23.32 28.00
C THR A 581 19.88 24.45 27.74
N ALA A 582 20.74 24.76 28.72
CA ALA A 582 21.80 25.75 28.54
C ALA A 582 22.85 25.33 27.48
N ILE A 583 23.21 24.04 27.41
CA ILE A 583 24.13 23.52 26.38
C ILE A 583 23.52 23.68 24.99
N PHE A 584 22.27 23.29 24.80
CA PHE A 584 21.58 23.42 23.52
C PHE A 584 21.38 24.89 23.14
N ALA A 585 21.06 25.76 24.09
CA ALA A 585 21.00 27.20 23.85
C ALA A 585 22.33 27.77 23.37
N ASN A 586 23.44 27.39 24.00
CA ASN A 586 24.77 27.82 23.56
C ASN A 586 25.13 27.28 22.17
N ASN A 587 24.74 26.05 21.84
CA ASN A 587 24.97 25.47 20.52
C ASN A 587 24.15 26.20 19.44
N VAL A 588 22.86 26.43 19.69
CA VAL A 588 21.99 27.20 18.78
C VAL A 588 22.53 28.61 18.59
N ARG A 589 22.97 29.27 19.66
CA ARG A 589 23.59 30.59 19.62
C ARG A 589 24.86 30.61 18.75
N LYS A 590 25.72 29.60 18.86
CA LYS A 590 26.91 29.44 18.00
C LYS A 590 26.54 29.22 16.53
N GLU A 591 25.52 28.41 16.26
CA GLU A 591 25.08 28.08 14.90
C GLU A 591 24.40 29.27 14.18
N LEU A 592 23.65 30.09 14.93
CA LEU A 592 23.00 31.30 14.40
C LEU A 592 23.92 32.52 14.35
N GLY A 593 24.89 32.58 15.24
CA GLY A 593 25.71 33.75 15.53
C GLY A 593 25.05 34.68 16.57
N ASP A 594 25.88 35.31 17.41
CA ASP A 594 25.44 36.12 18.54
C ASP A 594 24.45 37.24 18.16
N SER A 595 24.71 37.91 17.03
CA SER A 595 23.87 39.01 16.54
C SER A 595 22.45 38.52 16.21
N ASN A 596 22.33 37.44 15.43
CA ASN A 596 21.02 36.90 15.04
C ASN A 596 20.30 36.30 16.24
N TRP A 597 21.01 35.62 17.15
CA TRP A 597 20.41 35.07 18.37
C TRP A 597 19.80 36.18 19.23
N ASN A 598 20.56 37.24 19.51
CA ASN A 598 20.11 38.34 20.36
C ASN A 598 18.95 39.16 19.73
N ALA A 599 18.80 39.13 18.41
CA ALA A 599 17.71 39.82 17.70
C ALA A 599 16.37 39.05 17.71
N LEU A 600 16.38 37.76 18.06
CA LEU A 600 15.15 36.95 18.17
C LEU A 600 14.46 37.16 19.54
N PRO A 601 13.12 37.19 19.59
CA PRO A 601 12.39 37.28 20.85
C PRO A 601 12.55 36.00 21.71
N PRO A 602 12.35 36.09 23.04
CA PRO A 602 12.58 34.95 23.96
C PRO A 602 11.78 33.68 23.61
N ASN A 603 10.55 33.83 23.12
CA ASN A 603 9.72 32.70 22.70
C ASN A 603 10.28 31.99 21.45
N ALA A 604 10.80 32.73 20.48
CA ALA A 604 11.47 32.17 19.30
C ALA A 604 12.80 31.50 19.67
N GLN A 605 13.58 32.13 20.54
CA GLN A 605 14.81 31.53 21.06
C GLN A 605 14.50 30.23 21.80
N ALA A 606 13.48 30.21 22.65
CA ALA A 606 13.10 29.03 23.43
C ALA A 606 12.67 27.85 22.55
N VAL A 607 11.89 28.13 21.50
CA VAL A 607 11.48 27.10 20.54
C VAL A 607 12.66 26.56 19.75
N LEU A 608 13.63 27.39 19.37
CA LEU A 608 14.84 26.92 18.69
C LEU A 608 15.69 26.00 19.58
N VAL A 609 15.71 26.24 20.90
CA VAL A 609 16.35 25.34 21.87
C VAL A 609 15.59 24.03 21.97
N SER A 610 14.25 24.06 22.07
CA SER A 610 13.41 22.85 22.05
C SER A 610 13.60 22.05 20.76
N TYR A 611 13.68 22.74 19.62
CA TYR A 611 13.91 22.13 18.31
C TYR A 611 15.28 21.43 18.26
N ALA A 612 16.34 22.11 18.69
CA ALA A 612 17.70 21.56 18.70
C ALA A 612 17.85 20.41 19.70
N TYR A 613 17.12 20.42 20.82
CA TYR A 613 17.09 19.30 21.77
C TYR A 613 16.56 18.02 21.11
N ASN A 614 15.50 18.14 20.31
CA ASN A 614 14.88 17.01 19.62
C ASN A 614 15.70 16.51 18.41
N TYR A 615 16.24 17.41 17.60
CA TYR A 615 17.01 17.04 16.40
C TYR A 615 18.51 16.83 16.68
N GLY A 616 18.96 17.19 17.88
CA GLY A 616 20.35 17.17 18.34
C GLY A 616 21.19 18.39 17.94
N SER A 617 20.79 19.16 16.92
CA SER A 617 21.43 20.41 16.50
C SER A 617 20.53 21.14 15.51
N LEU A 618 20.59 22.48 15.49
CA LEU A 618 19.84 23.30 14.54
C LEU A 618 20.48 23.26 13.14
N ALA A 619 21.80 23.11 13.06
CA ALA A 619 22.55 23.01 11.81
C ALA A 619 22.18 21.81 10.93
N LYS A 620 21.61 20.73 11.52
CA LYS A 620 21.06 19.61 10.76
C LYS A 620 19.87 20.00 9.88
N THR A 621 19.21 21.12 10.19
CA THR A 621 18.05 21.61 9.45
C THR A 621 18.31 22.99 8.85
N LYS A 622 18.97 23.00 7.68
CA LYS A 622 19.34 24.24 6.98
C LYS A 622 18.17 25.21 6.78
N SER A 623 16.97 24.71 6.46
CA SER A 623 15.80 25.57 6.24
C SER A 623 15.35 26.34 7.49
N VAL A 624 15.46 25.72 8.68
CA VAL A 624 15.06 26.35 9.95
C VAL A 624 16.15 27.33 10.39
N LEU A 625 17.42 26.97 10.21
CA LEU A 625 18.54 27.87 10.46
C LEU A 625 18.46 29.14 9.59
N ASP A 626 18.22 29.00 8.29
CA ASP A 626 18.10 30.12 7.37
C ASP A 626 16.83 30.96 7.63
N ALA A 627 15.72 30.32 8.04
CA ALA A 627 14.51 31.03 8.45
C ALA A 627 14.71 31.81 9.76
N ALA A 628 15.42 31.25 10.73
CA ALA A 628 15.76 31.93 11.98
C ALA A 628 16.65 33.15 11.72
N ARG A 629 17.64 33.05 10.83
CA ARG A 629 18.46 34.19 10.40
C ARG A 629 17.63 35.28 9.73
N ARG A 630 16.74 34.90 8.80
CA ARG A 630 15.83 35.86 8.14
C ARG A 630 14.89 36.55 9.12
N SER A 631 14.36 35.80 10.09
CA SER A 631 13.44 36.34 11.10
C SER A 631 14.17 37.26 12.08
N ALA A 632 15.42 36.95 12.42
CA ALA A 632 16.28 37.83 13.22
C ALA A 632 16.57 39.17 12.52
N GLN A 633 16.71 39.17 11.18
CA GLN A 633 16.97 40.37 10.40
C GLN A 633 15.71 41.21 10.13
N SER A 634 14.59 40.55 9.88
CA SER A 634 13.34 41.21 9.48
C SER A 634 12.41 41.53 10.65
N GLY A 635 12.57 40.87 11.80
CA GLY A 635 11.62 40.91 12.91
C GLY A 635 10.33 40.11 12.68
N ASP A 636 10.08 39.61 11.47
CA ASP A 636 8.91 38.80 11.15
C ASP A 636 9.14 37.32 11.52
N MET A 637 8.39 36.85 12.51
CA MET A 637 8.49 35.49 13.01
C MET A 637 7.69 34.46 12.20
N ASN A 638 6.87 34.89 11.22
CA ASN A 638 6.09 33.97 10.38
C ASN A 638 6.98 33.04 9.56
N ALA A 639 8.12 33.54 9.07
CA ALA A 639 9.07 32.73 8.32
C ALA A 639 9.66 31.61 9.18
N LEU A 640 10.05 31.91 10.42
CA LEU A 640 10.58 30.93 11.37
C LEU A 640 9.51 29.93 11.81
N ALA A 641 8.33 30.41 12.21
CA ALA A 641 7.21 29.56 12.61
C ALA A 641 6.82 28.60 11.48
N THR A 642 6.75 29.08 10.24
CA THR A 642 6.45 28.26 9.06
C THR A 642 7.54 27.23 8.81
N ALA A 643 8.83 27.61 8.90
CA ALA A 643 9.93 26.68 8.71
C ALA A 643 9.94 25.54 9.74
N ILE A 644 9.56 25.83 10.99
CA ILE A 644 9.41 24.82 12.05
C ILE A 644 8.17 23.95 11.81
N ARG A 645 7.04 24.57 11.46
CA ARG A 645 5.79 23.86 11.16
C ARG A 645 5.96 22.89 9.98
N ASN A 646 6.73 23.28 8.97
CA ASN A 646 7.03 22.43 7.80
C ASN A 646 7.81 21.15 8.15
N ARG A 647 8.39 21.05 9.34
CA ARG A 647 9.05 19.83 9.84
C ARG A 647 8.08 18.84 10.47
N GLN A 648 6.78 19.14 10.46
CA GLN A 648 5.74 18.24 10.97
C GLN A 648 5.70 16.88 10.25
N VAL A 649 6.19 16.81 9.01
CA VAL A 649 6.23 15.58 8.20
C VAL A 649 7.43 14.67 8.51
N ASP A 650 8.41 15.16 9.27
CA ASP A 650 9.60 14.38 9.60
C ASP A 650 9.20 13.16 10.45
N ASN A 651 9.91 12.03 10.28
CA ASN A 651 9.63 10.75 10.93
C ASN A 651 8.17 10.29 10.76
N ASN A 652 7.65 10.33 9.52
CA ASN A 652 6.27 9.91 9.20
C ASN A 652 5.19 10.63 10.02
N GLY A 653 5.42 11.90 10.40
CA GLY A 653 4.42 12.69 11.12
C GLY A 653 4.42 12.54 12.64
N ILE A 654 5.32 11.74 13.22
CA ILE A 654 5.38 11.52 14.68
C ILE A 654 5.55 12.85 15.44
N ASN A 655 6.34 13.78 14.90
CA ASN A 655 6.60 15.08 15.53
C ASN A 655 5.56 16.16 15.19
N ALA A 656 4.51 15.85 14.43
CA ALA A 656 3.59 16.86 13.88
C ALA A 656 2.95 17.74 14.97
N ARG A 657 2.47 17.13 16.05
CA ARG A 657 1.89 17.85 17.20
C ARG A 657 2.88 18.87 17.78
N ARG A 658 4.10 18.44 18.07
CA ARG A 658 5.15 19.27 18.67
C ARG A 658 5.55 20.43 17.76
N ARG A 659 5.73 20.18 16.46
CA ARG A 659 6.13 21.21 15.49
C ARG A 659 5.05 22.28 15.30
N ASN A 660 3.77 21.90 15.30
CA ASN A 660 2.67 22.85 15.24
C ASN A 660 2.60 23.71 16.51
N GLN A 661 2.65 23.07 17.69
CA GLN A 661 2.62 23.79 18.97
C GLN A 661 3.81 24.74 19.15
N GLU A 662 5.01 24.34 18.73
CA GLU A 662 6.19 25.22 18.72
C GLU A 662 6.06 26.40 17.74
N ALA A 663 5.49 26.17 16.55
CA ALA A 663 5.24 27.22 15.58
C ALA A 663 4.18 28.22 16.07
N ASP A 664 3.13 27.75 16.74
CA ASP A 664 2.12 28.61 17.36
C ASP A 664 2.69 29.38 18.55
N TYR A 665 3.57 28.75 19.32
CA TYR A 665 4.28 29.38 20.44
C TYR A 665 5.19 30.53 19.97
N ILE A 666 5.85 30.40 18.81
CA ILE A 666 6.62 31.49 18.19
C ILE A 666 5.73 32.68 17.82
N LEU A 667 4.51 32.41 17.36
CA LEU A 667 3.55 33.44 16.93
C LEU A 667 2.75 34.04 18.09
N GLY A 668 2.93 33.55 19.31
CA GLY A 668 2.18 34.02 20.49
C GLY A 668 0.69 33.65 20.44
N LYS A 669 0.32 32.61 19.69
CA LYS A 669 -1.06 32.13 19.61
C LYS A 669 -1.36 31.27 20.84
N ASN A 670 -2.38 31.66 21.61
CA ASN A 670 -2.91 30.92 22.76
C ASN A 670 -4.20 30.21 22.41
#